data_AF-A0A9D0NUP4-F1
#
_entry.id   AF-A0A9D0NUP4-F1
#
_cell.length_a   1.000
_cell.length_b   1.000
_cell.length_c   1.000
_cell.angle_alpha   90.00
_cell.angle_beta   90.00
_cell.angle_gamma   90.00
#
_symmetry.space_group_name_H-M   'P 1'
#
loop_
_entity.id
_entity.type
_entity.pdbx_description
1 polymer ?
#
loop_
_entity_poly.entity_id
_entity_poly.type
_entity_poly.pdbx_seq_one_letter_code
_entity_poly.pdbx_strand_id
1 'polypeptide(L)'
;MDPDSSEYGMFVRFEVPPEEGCFDPQNKLWWDRELDKPISTHTPGADPYLLGEFRLDDGTPVKPAFQLLMDRVKEYTTEWASSITGVPEATIKRLAHEMAITARDEKIELPIPWTDTWGNEHESVTGNPVAFHAMRGLAAHSNGFQTIRALSILMSILGTIDRPGGFRHKAPFPRPIPPCAKTPNDPRAVRPDTPLDGMPLGWPADPDDLFVNDDGSPVRIDKAFSWEYPLSVHGLMHNAITNAWRGDPYKIDTLLIFMANMAWNSSMNTSEVRKMLNDKDEDGQYKIPFLIVADAFQSEMTAYADLILPDTTYLERHDCMSMLDRPISEYDGPVDSVRIPVVPPKGDCKPFQEVIIELGSRLKLPAFTRADGSRKFRDYPDFVINYETTPGSGIGFLAGWRGKGGEKFMKGEPNPKQWEMYEKNNCVFQYELPKSYQYMRNWNQGYLEWSKRHSLTRFVEPINIHIYSEVLQKFRLAAQGKSDGKQPPDHLRKRIETHFDPLPFYSQPLEAEASDLHKYPLNAITQRPMAMYHSWDSQNAWLRQIHTWNFLHVNSKTAREAGIEDGGWMWVESMHGKVRCLCRYSETVEPGTVWTWNAVGKASGAWGLDGDANESQQGFLLNHVISEELPPGDNGERYSNSDPITGQAGWYDVHVRIYPAGADEPKVTSPQFKTLHPVPGQAQEKKRGRWLTYFAGRK
;
A
#
# COMPACT_ATOMS: atom_id res chain seq x y z
N MET A 1 10.38 -20.43 -30.01
CA MET A 1 11.60 -20.24 -29.23
C MET A 1 11.85 -21.52 -28.43
N ASP A 2 13.11 -21.86 -28.17
CA ASP A 2 13.48 -22.98 -27.32
C ASP A 2 12.87 -22.79 -25.91
N PRO A 3 12.02 -23.71 -25.41
CA PRO A 3 11.45 -23.64 -24.06
C PRO A 3 12.50 -23.58 -22.95
N ASP A 4 13.73 -24.03 -23.20
CA ASP A 4 14.83 -24.03 -22.24
C ASP A 4 15.69 -22.75 -22.30
N SER A 5 15.38 -21.82 -23.20
CA SER A 5 16.09 -20.54 -23.32
C SER A 5 15.80 -19.59 -22.16
N SER A 6 16.82 -18.83 -21.74
CA SER A 6 16.71 -17.66 -20.85
C SER A 6 15.83 -16.54 -21.41
N GLU A 7 15.57 -16.55 -22.71
CA GLU A 7 14.73 -15.57 -23.40
C GLU A 7 13.30 -16.09 -23.65
N TYR A 8 12.97 -17.30 -23.20
CA TYR A 8 11.65 -17.87 -23.42
C TYR A 8 10.55 -17.01 -22.78
N GLY A 9 9.63 -16.50 -23.60
CA GLY A 9 8.55 -15.62 -23.18
C GLY A 9 8.93 -14.13 -23.08
N MET A 10 10.17 -13.76 -23.40
CA MET A 10 10.60 -12.36 -23.47
C MET A 10 10.15 -11.72 -24.79
N PHE A 11 10.07 -10.37 -24.83
CA PHE A 11 9.78 -9.66 -26.06
C PHE A 11 10.96 -9.77 -27.04
N VAL A 12 10.64 -10.00 -28.31
CA VAL A 12 11.63 -9.92 -29.39
C VAL A 12 11.98 -8.46 -29.64
N ARG A 13 13.26 -8.18 -29.85
CA ARG A 13 13.80 -6.83 -30.01
C ARG A 13 14.64 -6.70 -31.28
N PHE A 14 14.69 -5.49 -31.83
CA PHE A 14 15.73 -5.10 -32.77
C PHE A 14 17.02 -4.77 -32.00
N GLU A 15 18.16 -5.08 -32.62
CA GLU A 15 19.42 -4.53 -32.17
C GLU A 15 19.39 -3.01 -32.39
N VAL A 16 19.39 -2.26 -31.29
CA VAL A 16 19.56 -0.81 -31.31
C VAL A 16 20.77 -0.48 -30.44
N PRO A 17 21.60 0.51 -30.83
CA PRO A 17 22.65 1.02 -29.96
C PRO A 17 22.06 1.46 -28.62
N PRO A 18 22.74 1.21 -27.49
CA PRO A 18 22.31 1.75 -26.20
C PRO A 18 22.23 3.28 -26.26
N GLU A 19 21.07 3.84 -25.93
CA GLU A 19 20.89 5.29 -25.86
C GLU A 19 21.13 5.80 -24.43
N GLU A 20 22.00 6.80 -24.29
CA GLU A 20 22.26 7.43 -23.00
C GLU A 20 21.00 8.18 -22.53
N GLY A 21 20.49 7.79 -21.36
CA GLY A 21 19.29 8.42 -20.81
C GLY A 21 17.98 7.77 -21.28
N CYS A 22 18.02 6.48 -21.62
CA CYS A 22 16.87 5.65 -21.92
C CYS A 22 16.65 4.61 -20.80
N PHE A 23 15.43 4.46 -20.28
CA PHE A 23 15.12 3.43 -19.27
C PHE A 23 14.61 2.15 -19.89
N ASP A 24 13.69 2.30 -20.84
CA ASP A 24 13.10 1.21 -21.59
C ASP A 24 13.34 1.45 -23.08
N PRO A 25 14.40 0.82 -23.66
CA PRO A 25 14.67 0.92 -25.08
C PRO A 25 13.40 0.55 -25.85
N GLN A 26 12.94 1.47 -26.68
CA GLN A 26 11.77 1.23 -27.50
C GLN A 26 12.14 0.45 -28.77
N ASN A 27 12.74 -0.72 -28.54
CA ASN A 27 13.26 -1.61 -29.58
C ASN A 27 12.49 -2.91 -29.68
N LYS A 28 11.36 -3.02 -28.97
CA LYS A 28 10.47 -4.18 -29.07
C LYS A 28 9.89 -4.25 -30.50
N LEU A 29 9.49 -5.44 -30.91
CA LEU A 29 8.96 -5.69 -32.24
C LEU A 29 7.44 -5.54 -32.27
N TRP A 30 6.92 -4.89 -33.32
CA TRP A 30 5.52 -4.99 -33.73
C TRP A 30 5.40 -5.80 -35.01
N TRP A 31 4.26 -6.45 -35.21
CA TRP A 31 3.93 -7.06 -36.50
C TRP A 31 2.99 -6.13 -37.24
N ASP A 32 3.43 -5.57 -38.36
CA ASP A 32 2.62 -4.62 -39.13
C ASP A 32 1.56 -5.36 -39.96
N ARG A 33 0.36 -4.77 -40.06
CA ARG A 33 -0.76 -5.37 -40.77
C ARG A 33 -0.67 -5.26 -42.28
N GLU A 34 -0.18 -4.14 -42.79
CA GLU A 34 -0.14 -3.91 -44.22
C GLU A 34 1.09 -4.55 -44.85
N LEU A 35 2.22 -4.51 -44.13
CA LEU A 35 3.50 -5.04 -44.59
C LEU A 35 3.69 -6.53 -44.28
N ASP A 36 2.86 -7.10 -43.40
CA ASP A 36 2.89 -8.48 -42.91
C ASP A 36 4.30 -8.95 -42.51
N LYS A 37 5.00 -8.12 -41.73
CA LYS A 37 6.38 -8.36 -41.31
C LYS A 37 6.68 -7.68 -39.98
N PRO A 38 7.77 -8.07 -39.29
CA PRO A 38 8.21 -7.37 -38.11
C PRO A 38 8.72 -5.96 -38.43
N ILE A 39 8.34 -4.99 -37.59
CA ILE A 39 8.74 -3.59 -37.66
C ILE A 39 9.07 -3.06 -36.27
N SER A 40 9.87 -1.99 -36.21
CA SER A 40 10.18 -1.29 -34.96
C SER A 40 8.93 -0.59 -34.40
N THR A 41 8.81 -0.48 -33.07
CA THR A 41 7.69 0.15 -32.31
C THR A 41 7.42 1.62 -32.64
N HIS A 42 8.19 2.22 -33.56
CA HIS A 42 8.06 3.63 -33.96
C HIS A 42 8.11 3.84 -35.47
N THR A 43 7.81 2.81 -36.26
CA THR A 43 7.74 2.96 -37.71
C THR A 43 6.59 3.91 -38.05
N PRO A 44 6.85 5.08 -38.68
CA PRO A 44 5.78 6.02 -39.02
C PRO A 44 4.73 5.36 -39.93
N GLY A 45 3.46 5.55 -39.60
CA GLY A 45 2.34 4.95 -40.34
C GLY A 45 2.08 3.47 -40.04
N ALA A 46 2.73 2.88 -39.03
CA ALA A 46 2.48 1.49 -38.64
C ALA A 46 1.01 1.23 -38.24
N ASP A 47 0.49 0.07 -38.66
CA ASP A 47 -0.80 -0.49 -38.21
C ASP A 47 -0.56 -1.87 -37.58
N PRO A 48 -0.24 -1.95 -36.28
CA PRO A 48 0.14 -3.22 -35.66
C PRO A 48 -1.03 -4.21 -35.58
N TYR A 49 -0.75 -5.49 -35.83
CA TYR A 49 -1.66 -6.59 -35.50
C TYR A 49 -1.74 -6.77 -33.98
N LEU A 50 -2.97 -6.84 -33.47
CA LEU A 50 -3.24 -7.22 -32.08
C LEU A 50 -3.47 -8.74 -31.91
N LEU A 51 -3.95 -9.39 -32.98
CA LEU A 51 -4.32 -10.81 -33.00
C LEU A 51 -3.47 -11.56 -34.03
N GLY A 52 -3.24 -12.84 -33.77
CA GLY A 52 -2.55 -13.73 -34.68
C GLY A 52 -1.30 -14.39 -34.09
N GLU A 53 -0.77 -15.33 -34.86
CA GLU A 53 0.51 -16.00 -34.60
C GLU A 53 1.36 -15.82 -35.84
N PHE A 54 2.62 -15.44 -35.64
CA PHE A 54 3.53 -15.12 -36.73
C PHE A 54 4.85 -15.86 -36.56
N ARG A 55 5.71 -15.79 -37.58
CA ARG A 55 7.06 -16.37 -37.55
C ARG A 55 8.07 -15.34 -38.02
N LEU A 56 9.16 -15.19 -37.27
CA LEU A 56 10.32 -14.42 -37.71
C LEU A 56 11.03 -15.15 -38.87
N ASP A 57 11.96 -14.46 -39.53
CA ASP A 57 12.73 -14.99 -40.66
C ASP A 57 13.54 -16.25 -40.32
N ASP A 58 13.95 -16.40 -39.06
CA ASP A 58 14.64 -17.59 -38.54
C ASP A 58 13.69 -18.76 -38.20
N GLY A 59 12.37 -18.58 -38.41
CA GLY A 59 11.32 -19.54 -38.12
C GLY A 59 10.76 -19.48 -36.70
N THR A 60 11.29 -18.61 -35.83
CA THR A 60 10.84 -18.46 -34.44
C THR A 60 9.37 -18.03 -34.37
N PRO A 61 8.48 -18.83 -33.73
CA PRO A 61 7.08 -18.44 -33.56
C PRO A 61 6.95 -17.31 -32.54
N VAL A 62 6.14 -16.31 -32.87
CA VAL A 62 5.87 -15.13 -32.04
C VAL A 62 4.38 -14.83 -32.01
N LYS A 63 3.92 -14.20 -30.91
CA LYS A 63 2.54 -13.72 -30.74
C LYS A 63 2.57 -12.30 -30.19
N PRO A 64 1.68 -11.39 -30.65
CA PRO A 64 1.45 -10.14 -29.95
C PRO A 64 1.01 -10.40 -28.51
N ALA A 65 1.42 -9.54 -27.57
CA ALA A 65 1.00 -9.63 -26.16
C ALA A 65 -0.53 -9.64 -26.01
N PHE A 66 -1.25 -8.93 -26.89
CA PHE A 66 -2.71 -8.91 -26.89
C PHE A 66 -3.31 -10.26 -27.31
N GLN A 67 -2.73 -10.98 -28.27
CA GLN A 67 -3.14 -12.35 -28.59
C GLN A 67 -2.96 -13.29 -27.39
N LEU A 68 -1.84 -13.17 -26.65
CA LEU A 68 -1.62 -13.96 -25.44
C LEU A 68 -2.66 -13.66 -24.36
N LEU A 69 -3.04 -12.39 -24.19
CA LEU A 69 -4.15 -12.01 -23.30
C LEU A 69 -5.47 -12.62 -23.77
N MET A 70 -5.77 -12.56 -25.07
CA MET A 70 -6.98 -13.16 -25.64
C MET A 70 -7.03 -14.67 -25.40
N ASP A 71 -5.90 -15.37 -25.56
CA ASP A 71 -5.80 -16.79 -25.26
C ASP A 71 -6.05 -17.07 -23.77
N ARG A 72 -5.48 -16.24 -22.87
CA ARG A 72 -5.68 -16.35 -21.41
C ARG A 72 -7.13 -16.13 -21.00
N VAL A 73 -7.84 -15.16 -21.59
CA VAL A 73 -9.20 -14.81 -21.15
C VAL A 73 -10.31 -15.69 -21.71
N LYS A 74 -10.00 -16.57 -22.67
CA LYS A 74 -10.97 -17.55 -23.21
C LYS A 74 -11.59 -18.43 -22.13
N GLU A 75 -10.83 -18.75 -21.09
CA GLU A 75 -11.29 -19.61 -19.98
C GLU A 75 -12.17 -18.85 -18.98
N TYR A 76 -12.09 -17.52 -18.95
CA TYR A 76 -12.84 -16.66 -18.02
C TYR A 76 -14.16 -16.19 -18.64
N THR A 77 -15.06 -17.14 -18.90
CA THR A 77 -16.39 -16.84 -19.45
C THR A 77 -17.28 -16.11 -18.44
N THR A 78 -18.37 -15.53 -18.92
CA THR A 78 -19.37 -14.89 -18.03
C THR A 78 -20.07 -15.89 -17.13
N GLU A 79 -20.24 -17.14 -17.58
CA GLU A 79 -20.76 -18.25 -16.78
C GLU A 79 -19.79 -18.60 -15.64
N TRP A 80 -18.51 -18.78 -15.98
CA TRP A 80 -17.45 -18.99 -14.99
C TRP A 80 -17.42 -17.85 -13.97
N ALA A 81 -17.38 -16.60 -14.43
CA ALA A 81 -17.33 -15.43 -13.56
C ALA A 81 -18.57 -15.34 -12.65
N SER A 82 -19.74 -15.72 -13.17
CA SER A 82 -20.97 -15.78 -12.38
C SER A 82 -20.88 -16.83 -11.27
N SER A 83 -20.33 -18.02 -11.55
CA SER A 83 -20.14 -19.06 -10.54
C SER A 83 -19.15 -18.67 -9.44
N ILE A 84 -18.12 -17.88 -9.77
CA ILE A 84 -17.11 -17.45 -8.81
C ILE A 84 -17.58 -16.26 -7.97
N THR A 85 -18.23 -15.29 -8.60
CA THR A 85 -18.58 -14.00 -7.96
C THR A 85 -19.98 -13.96 -7.36
N GLY A 86 -20.85 -14.90 -7.75
CA GLY A 86 -22.29 -14.84 -7.47
C GLY A 86 -23.04 -13.75 -8.24
N VAL A 87 -22.35 -12.91 -9.04
CA VAL A 87 -23.00 -11.89 -9.86
C VAL A 87 -23.68 -12.57 -11.05
N PRO A 88 -24.98 -12.31 -11.32
CA PRO A 88 -25.67 -12.96 -12.43
C PRO A 88 -24.98 -12.72 -13.78
N GLU A 89 -24.89 -13.76 -14.62
CA GLU A 89 -24.27 -13.68 -15.95
C GLU A 89 -24.82 -12.52 -16.79
N ALA A 90 -26.15 -12.32 -16.76
CA ALA A 90 -26.82 -11.23 -17.47
C ALA A 90 -26.32 -9.84 -17.02
N THR A 91 -26.02 -9.67 -15.73
CA THR A 91 -25.46 -8.42 -15.18
C THR A 91 -24.04 -8.22 -15.67
N ILE A 92 -23.20 -9.26 -15.66
CA ILE A 92 -21.82 -9.20 -16.15
C ILE A 92 -21.81 -8.80 -17.63
N LYS A 93 -22.61 -9.49 -18.46
CA LYS A 93 -22.75 -9.17 -19.89
C LYS A 93 -23.22 -7.74 -20.12
N ARG A 94 -24.25 -7.30 -19.38
CA ARG A 94 -24.79 -5.95 -19.49
C ARG A 94 -23.76 -4.88 -19.15
N LEU A 95 -23.07 -5.02 -18.01
CA LEU A 95 -22.04 -4.05 -17.60
C LEU A 95 -20.86 -4.02 -18.58
N ALA A 96 -20.40 -5.18 -19.06
CA ALA A 96 -19.34 -5.24 -20.07
C ALA A 96 -19.77 -4.56 -21.38
N HIS A 97 -21.00 -4.78 -21.83
CA HIS A 97 -21.57 -4.13 -23.01
C HIS A 97 -21.70 -2.62 -22.81
N GLU A 98 -22.29 -2.17 -21.71
CA GLU A 98 -22.46 -0.74 -21.38
C GLU A 98 -21.11 -0.02 -21.36
N MET A 99 -20.11 -0.58 -20.66
CA MET A 99 -18.76 -0.01 -20.65
C MET A 99 -18.14 0.06 -22.04
N ALA A 100 -18.30 -0.99 -22.86
CA ALA A 100 -17.74 -1.02 -24.21
C ALA A 100 -18.41 0.01 -25.14
N ILE A 101 -19.73 0.14 -25.09
CA ILE A 101 -20.48 1.13 -25.88
C ILE A 101 -20.12 2.55 -25.42
N THR A 102 -20.15 2.84 -24.12
CA THR A 102 -19.79 4.17 -23.61
C THR A 102 -18.35 4.53 -23.98
N ALA A 103 -17.39 3.61 -23.83
CA ALA A 103 -16.00 3.89 -24.20
C ALA A 103 -15.79 4.08 -25.71
N ARG A 104 -16.53 3.36 -26.56
CA ARG A 104 -16.37 3.40 -28.02
C ARG A 104 -17.14 4.53 -28.69
N ASP A 105 -18.39 4.73 -28.28
CA ASP A 105 -19.39 5.52 -29.01
C ASP A 105 -19.67 6.88 -28.34
N GLU A 106 -19.59 6.99 -27.01
CA GLU A 106 -19.90 8.21 -26.26
C GLU A 106 -18.66 9.08 -26.02
N LYS A 107 -17.84 9.28 -27.05
CA LYS A 107 -16.56 9.99 -26.93
C LYS A 107 -16.75 11.45 -26.51
N ILE A 108 -15.90 11.90 -25.59
CA ILE A 108 -15.74 13.32 -25.24
C ILE A 108 -14.60 13.89 -26.07
N GLU A 109 -14.78 15.09 -26.62
CA GLU A 109 -13.73 15.83 -27.29
C GLU A 109 -13.58 17.21 -26.65
N LEU A 110 -12.35 17.55 -26.27
CA LEU A 110 -12.00 18.86 -25.73
C LEU A 110 -11.08 19.57 -26.72
N PRO A 111 -11.32 20.85 -27.08
CA PRO A 111 -10.49 21.62 -28.01
C PRO A 111 -9.20 22.09 -27.31
N ILE A 112 -8.36 21.13 -26.94
CA ILE A 112 -7.09 21.33 -26.26
C ILE A 112 -6.01 20.73 -27.18
N PRO A 113 -5.18 21.56 -27.82
CA PRO A 113 -4.10 21.06 -28.65
C PRO A 113 -2.98 20.47 -27.78
N TRP A 114 -2.34 19.41 -28.27
CA TRP A 114 -1.20 18.77 -27.59
C TRP A 114 -0.29 18.04 -28.59
N THR A 115 0.92 17.71 -28.14
CA THR A 115 1.93 16.99 -28.93
C THR A 115 2.28 15.69 -28.22
N ASP A 116 2.26 14.58 -28.95
CA ASP A 116 2.69 13.29 -28.42
C ASP A 116 4.22 13.13 -28.43
N THR A 117 4.74 12.10 -27.77
CA THR A 117 6.19 11.83 -27.68
C THR A 117 6.87 11.60 -29.02
N TRP A 118 6.13 11.44 -30.11
CA TRP A 118 6.68 11.24 -31.46
C TRP A 118 6.59 12.51 -32.31
N GLY A 119 6.18 13.63 -31.73
CA GLY A 119 6.11 14.93 -32.41
C GLY A 119 4.87 15.11 -33.28
N ASN A 120 3.86 14.24 -33.18
CA ASN A 120 2.60 14.48 -33.88
C ASN A 120 1.78 15.52 -33.10
N GLU A 121 1.29 16.52 -33.82
CA GLU A 121 0.38 17.53 -33.28
C GLU A 121 -1.06 17.04 -33.38
N HIS A 122 -1.80 17.19 -32.29
CA HIS A 122 -3.21 16.84 -32.17
C HIS A 122 -4.00 18.12 -31.87
N GLU A 123 -5.06 18.39 -32.65
CA GLU A 123 -5.90 19.59 -32.47
C GLU A 123 -6.78 19.53 -31.21
N SER A 124 -7.09 18.32 -30.75
CA SER A 124 -8.00 18.06 -29.62
C SER A 124 -7.53 16.88 -28.75
N VAL A 125 -8.10 16.81 -27.54
CA VAL A 125 -8.00 15.63 -26.67
C VAL A 125 -9.31 14.88 -26.74
N THR A 126 -9.25 13.60 -27.08
CA THR A 126 -10.40 12.69 -27.06
C THR A 126 -10.43 11.87 -25.77
N GLY A 127 -11.61 11.53 -25.28
CA GLY A 127 -11.80 10.73 -24.08
C GLY A 127 -12.92 9.73 -24.17
N ASN A 128 -12.72 8.61 -23.46
CA ASN A 128 -13.64 7.50 -23.37
C ASN A 128 -14.20 7.52 -21.93
N PRO A 129 -15.46 7.95 -21.71
CA PRO A 129 -15.93 8.39 -20.39
C PRO A 129 -16.35 7.23 -19.47
N VAL A 130 -15.41 6.32 -19.22
CA VAL A 130 -15.55 5.25 -18.23
C VAL A 130 -14.46 5.43 -17.18
N ALA A 131 -14.86 5.77 -15.95
CA ALA A 131 -13.96 5.99 -14.83
C ALA A 131 -14.03 4.85 -13.82
N PHE A 132 -12.87 4.44 -13.31
CA PHE A 132 -12.75 3.42 -12.28
C PHE A 132 -12.18 4.06 -11.02
N HIS A 133 -12.69 3.66 -9.86
CA HIS A 133 -12.13 4.00 -8.56
C HIS A 133 -11.90 2.73 -7.76
N ALA A 134 -10.63 2.41 -7.54
CA ALA A 134 -10.20 1.28 -6.72
C ALA A 134 -9.29 1.77 -5.60
N MET A 135 -9.38 1.10 -4.45
CA MET A 135 -8.60 1.43 -3.26
C MET A 135 -8.33 0.12 -2.48
N ARG A 136 -8.29 0.21 -1.15
CA ARG A 136 -7.96 -0.90 -0.25
C ARG A 136 -8.83 -2.13 -0.43
N GLY A 137 -10.11 -1.98 -0.82
CA GLY A 137 -11.03 -3.11 -1.01
C GLY A 137 -10.44 -4.24 -1.86
N LEU A 138 -9.95 -3.91 -3.05
CA LEU A 138 -9.35 -4.88 -3.97
C LEU A 138 -7.90 -5.24 -3.58
N ALA A 139 -7.19 -4.34 -2.91
CA ALA A 139 -5.77 -4.50 -2.59
C ALA A 139 -5.52 -5.32 -1.32
N ALA A 140 -6.50 -5.47 -0.44
CA ALA A 140 -6.33 -6.07 0.89
C ALA A 140 -6.53 -7.60 0.89
N HIS A 141 -6.10 -8.23 -0.20
CA HIS A 141 -6.17 -9.67 -0.44
C HIS A 141 -4.82 -10.19 -0.91
N SER A 142 -4.52 -11.46 -0.65
CA SER A 142 -3.29 -12.12 -1.12
C SER A 142 -3.25 -12.36 -2.64
N ASN A 143 -4.30 -12.03 -3.39
CA ASN A 143 -4.31 -11.97 -4.85
C ASN A 143 -4.51 -10.53 -5.38
N GLY A 144 -4.41 -9.52 -4.50
CA GLY A 144 -4.75 -8.13 -4.80
C GLY A 144 -3.90 -7.50 -5.91
N PHE A 145 -2.63 -7.91 -6.06
CA PHE A 145 -1.78 -7.45 -7.15
C PHE A 145 -2.37 -7.84 -8.51
N GLN A 146 -2.76 -9.11 -8.69
CA GLN A 146 -3.32 -9.59 -9.95
C GLN A 146 -4.69 -8.95 -10.24
N THR A 147 -5.51 -8.71 -9.21
CA THR A 147 -6.80 -8.02 -9.35
C THR A 147 -6.62 -6.57 -9.84
N ILE A 148 -5.73 -5.79 -9.21
CA ILE A 148 -5.47 -4.40 -9.63
C ILE A 148 -4.80 -4.35 -11.01
N ARG A 149 -3.94 -5.31 -11.31
CA ARG A 149 -3.31 -5.44 -12.62
C ARG A 149 -4.34 -5.74 -13.72
N ALA A 150 -5.28 -6.65 -13.48
CA ALA A 150 -6.37 -6.93 -14.42
C ALA A 150 -7.26 -5.70 -14.64
N LEU A 151 -7.58 -4.95 -13.58
CA LEU A 151 -8.31 -3.68 -13.68
C LEU A 151 -7.54 -2.65 -14.53
N SER A 152 -6.23 -2.55 -14.35
CA SER A 152 -5.37 -1.63 -15.12
C SER A 152 -5.33 -1.99 -16.60
N ILE A 153 -5.31 -3.29 -16.93
CA ILE A 153 -5.41 -3.78 -18.30
C ILE A 153 -6.79 -3.47 -18.89
N LEU A 154 -7.88 -3.67 -18.14
CA LEU A 154 -9.23 -3.29 -18.59
C LEU A 154 -9.34 -1.79 -18.91
N MET A 155 -8.83 -0.92 -18.02
CA MET A 155 -8.78 0.53 -18.25
C MET A 155 -7.98 0.87 -19.52
N SER A 156 -6.89 0.15 -19.77
CA SER A 156 -6.06 0.33 -20.97
C SER A 156 -6.79 -0.07 -22.25
N ILE A 157 -7.51 -1.21 -22.24
CA ILE A 157 -8.32 -1.69 -23.36
C ILE A 157 -9.46 -0.72 -23.67
N LEU A 158 -10.11 -0.18 -22.64
CA LEU A 158 -11.15 0.82 -22.79
C LEU A 158 -10.59 2.21 -23.15
N GLY A 159 -9.27 2.42 -23.09
CA GLY A 159 -8.61 3.68 -23.43
C GLY A 159 -8.99 4.83 -22.51
N THR A 160 -9.17 4.59 -21.20
CA THR A 160 -9.75 5.59 -20.28
C THR A 160 -8.72 6.35 -19.45
N ILE A 161 -7.44 5.97 -19.53
CA ILE A 161 -6.37 6.48 -18.66
C ILE A 161 -5.87 7.84 -19.17
N ASP A 162 -5.81 8.82 -18.25
CA ASP A 162 -5.50 10.22 -18.48
C ASP A 162 -6.32 10.88 -19.59
N ARG A 163 -7.60 10.49 -19.70
CA ARG A 163 -8.53 11.01 -20.71
C ARG A 163 -9.74 11.73 -20.10
N PRO A 164 -10.39 12.65 -20.82
CA PRO A 164 -11.66 13.24 -20.40
C PRO A 164 -12.71 12.17 -20.05
N GLY A 165 -13.37 12.32 -18.90
CA GLY A 165 -14.36 11.36 -18.39
C GLY A 165 -13.80 10.04 -17.86
N GLY A 166 -12.49 9.81 -17.96
CA GLY A 166 -11.83 8.59 -17.51
C GLY A 166 -11.00 8.77 -16.22
N PHE A 167 -10.16 7.77 -15.93
CA PHE A 167 -9.23 7.81 -14.80
C PHE A 167 -8.11 8.83 -15.08
N ARG A 168 -7.71 9.62 -14.08
CA ARG A 168 -6.62 10.61 -14.21
C ARG A 168 -5.61 10.46 -13.10
N HIS A 169 -4.33 10.42 -13.47
CA HIS A 169 -3.25 10.40 -12.51
C HIS A 169 -3.14 11.75 -11.77
N LYS A 170 -2.77 11.67 -10.50
CA LYS A 170 -2.41 12.82 -9.66
C LYS A 170 -0.89 12.86 -9.53
N ALA A 171 -0.28 14.06 -9.54
CA ALA A 171 1.16 14.18 -9.34
C ALA A 171 1.57 13.49 -8.01
N PRO A 172 2.72 12.79 -7.94
CA PRO A 172 3.80 12.73 -8.93
C PRO A 172 3.65 11.59 -9.97
N PHE A 173 2.43 11.10 -10.21
CA PHE A 173 2.12 10.11 -11.24
C PHE A 173 1.58 10.77 -12.53
N PRO A 174 1.68 10.10 -13.70
CA PRO A 174 2.22 8.75 -13.91
C PRO A 174 3.75 8.67 -13.76
N ARG A 175 4.24 7.46 -13.44
CA ARG A 175 5.68 7.12 -13.42
C ARG A 175 5.93 5.91 -14.33
N PRO A 176 7.15 5.71 -14.84
CA PRO A 176 7.52 4.47 -15.52
C PRO A 176 7.12 3.23 -14.71
N ILE A 177 6.83 2.12 -15.39
CA ILE A 177 6.40 0.87 -14.76
C ILE A 177 7.46 -0.21 -15.06
N PRO A 178 8.23 -0.68 -14.05
CA PRO A 178 8.28 -0.18 -12.68
C PRO A 178 9.02 1.18 -12.60
N PRO A 179 8.79 1.98 -11.54
CA PRO A 179 9.55 3.20 -11.30
C PRO A 179 11.04 2.94 -11.16
N CYS A 180 11.87 3.94 -11.51
CA CYS A 180 13.32 3.74 -11.61
C CYS A 180 14.07 3.62 -10.26
N ALA A 181 13.46 4.04 -9.15
CA ALA A 181 14.14 4.05 -7.86
C ALA A 181 14.34 2.62 -7.33
N LYS A 182 15.53 2.33 -6.82
CA LYS A 182 15.90 0.99 -6.34
C LYS A 182 16.18 0.99 -4.84
N THR A 183 15.90 -0.14 -4.23
CA THR A 183 16.35 -0.47 -2.88
C THR A 183 17.81 -0.92 -2.95
N PRO A 184 18.58 -0.85 -1.85
CA PRO A 184 19.80 -1.65 -1.75
C PRO A 184 19.51 -3.11 -2.14
N ASN A 185 20.40 -3.71 -2.92
CA ASN A 185 20.25 -5.06 -3.46
C ASN A 185 21.37 -6.02 -2.99
N ASP A 186 22.20 -5.57 -2.04
CA ASP A 186 23.32 -6.33 -1.50
C ASP A 186 23.53 -6.00 -0.02
N PRO A 187 23.73 -6.98 0.89
CA PRO A 187 23.95 -6.72 2.31
C PRO A 187 25.10 -5.74 2.61
N ARG A 188 26.14 -5.71 1.77
CA ARG A 188 27.33 -4.86 1.92
C ARG A 188 27.04 -3.37 1.73
N ALA A 189 25.89 -3.05 1.14
CA ALA A 189 25.34 -1.70 1.06
C ALA A 189 24.97 -1.12 2.43
N VAL A 190 24.67 -1.97 3.41
CA VAL A 190 24.23 -1.56 4.74
C VAL A 190 25.41 -1.60 5.69
N ARG A 191 25.86 -0.41 6.10
CA ARG A 191 26.94 -0.27 7.09
C ARG A 191 26.50 0.67 8.22
N PRO A 192 26.89 0.40 9.47
CA PRO A 192 26.66 1.30 10.59
C PRO A 192 27.12 2.73 10.27
N ASP A 193 26.39 3.72 10.78
CA ASP A 193 26.70 5.15 10.65
C ASP A 193 26.86 5.69 9.21
N THR A 194 26.38 4.94 8.22
CA THR A 194 26.36 5.37 6.82
C THR A 194 24.94 5.43 6.27
N PRO A 195 24.62 6.41 5.39
CA PRO A 195 23.39 6.36 4.63
C PRO A 195 23.32 5.08 3.78
N LEU A 196 22.11 4.54 3.63
CA LEU A 196 21.85 3.50 2.63
C LEU A 196 22.23 4.01 1.24
N ASP A 197 22.82 3.16 0.41
CA ASP A 197 23.20 3.47 -0.97
C ASP A 197 22.03 3.33 -1.98
N GLY A 198 20.80 3.22 -1.47
CA GLY A 198 19.55 3.15 -2.21
C GLY A 198 18.37 3.61 -1.36
N MET A 199 17.17 3.65 -1.94
CA MET A 199 15.97 4.02 -1.19
C MET A 199 15.55 2.88 -0.24
N PRO A 200 15.15 3.15 1.01
CA PRO A 200 14.66 2.10 1.90
C PRO A 200 13.38 1.41 1.38
N LEU A 201 12.65 2.08 0.49
CA LEU A 201 11.53 1.55 -0.28
C LEU A 201 11.81 1.80 -1.76
N GLY A 202 12.04 0.74 -2.53
CA GLY A 202 12.34 0.80 -3.96
C GLY A 202 11.46 -0.12 -4.79
N TRP A 203 11.73 -0.17 -6.10
CA TRP A 203 10.96 -0.95 -7.07
C TRP A 203 11.89 -1.92 -7.83
N PRO A 204 12.12 -3.14 -7.30
CA PRO A 204 12.81 -4.19 -8.03
C PRO A 204 12.15 -4.47 -9.38
N ALA A 205 12.97 -4.68 -10.41
CA ALA A 205 12.52 -4.97 -11.79
C ALA A 205 13.18 -6.22 -12.37
N ASP A 206 14.08 -6.83 -11.60
CA ASP A 206 14.91 -7.96 -11.98
C ASP A 206 15.24 -8.79 -10.72
N PRO A 207 15.37 -10.13 -10.81
CA PRO A 207 15.92 -10.96 -9.74
C PRO A 207 17.17 -10.40 -9.06
N ASP A 208 18.08 -9.78 -9.82
CA ASP A 208 19.32 -9.25 -9.26
C ASP A 208 19.13 -8.00 -8.41
N ASP A 209 17.97 -7.33 -8.53
CA ASP A 209 17.58 -6.20 -7.68
C ASP A 209 17.14 -6.62 -6.27
N LEU A 210 16.95 -7.93 -6.00
CA LEU A 210 16.48 -8.40 -4.70
C LEU A 210 17.49 -8.19 -3.59
N PHE A 211 16.99 -7.82 -2.41
CA PHE A 211 17.79 -7.55 -1.23
C PHE A 211 17.92 -8.80 -0.34
N VAL A 212 18.75 -9.73 -0.82
CA VAL A 212 19.01 -11.05 -0.21
C VAL A 212 20.50 -11.25 0.04
N ASN A 213 20.84 -12.13 0.97
CA ASN A 213 22.20 -12.64 1.14
C ASN A 213 22.62 -13.52 -0.05
N ASP A 214 23.91 -13.89 -0.12
CA ASP A 214 24.46 -14.75 -1.17
C ASP A 214 23.76 -16.12 -1.27
N ASP A 215 23.22 -16.62 -0.16
CA ASP A 215 22.44 -17.87 -0.09
C ASP A 215 20.94 -17.70 -0.41
N GLY A 216 20.51 -16.48 -0.76
CA GLY A 216 19.12 -16.14 -1.05
C GLY A 216 18.25 -15.83 0.17
N SER A 217 18.79 -15.88 1.39
CA SER A 217 18.04 -15.56 2.60
C SER A 217 17.73 -14.05 2.73
N PRO A 218 16.63 -13.65 3.39
CA PRO A 218 16.26 -12.24 3.54
C PRO A 218 17.26 -11.43 4.37
N VAL A 219 17.52 -10.17 3.97
CA VAL A 219 18.40 -9.24 4.72
C VAL A 219 17.63 -8.39 5.73
N ARG A 220 16.37 -8.06 5.45
CA ARG A 220 15.56 -7.20 6.33
C ARG A 220 14.75 -8.03 7.31
N ILE A 221 14.54 -7.48 8.51
CA ILE A 221 13.68 -8.12 9.54
C ILE A 221 12.24 -8.32 9.08
N ASP A 222 11.71 -7.45 8.22
CA ASP A 222 10.37 -7.61 7.63
C ASP A 222 10.38 -8.49 6.36
N LYS A 223 11.54 -9.01 5.96
CA LYS A 223 11.76 -9.82 4.75
C LYS A 223 11.37 -9.16 3.43
N ALA A 224 11.17 -7.84 3.42
CA ALA A 224 10.84 -7.09 2.22
C ALA A 224 11.97 -7.16 1.18
N PHE A 225 11.60 -7.22 -0.10
CA PHE A 225 12.50 -7.34 -1.26
C PHE A 225 13.33 -8.64 -1.28
N SER A 226 12.90 -9.66 -0.54
CA SER A 226 13.44 -11.02 -0.62
C SER A 226 12.67 -11.87 -1.61
N TRP A 227 13.09 -13.13 -1.81
CA TRP A 227 12.34 -14.10 -2.62
C TRP A 227 10.95 -14.42 -2.07
N GLU A 228 10.67 -14.18 -0.78
CA GLU A 228 9.33 -14.35 -0.20
C GLU A 228 8.37 -13.24 -0.66
N TYR A 229 8.87 -12.00 -0.79
CA TYR A 229 8.10 -10.81 -1.16
C TYR A 229 8.88 -9.88 -2.11
N PRO A 230 9.09 -10.28 -3.38
CA PRO A 230 10.06 -9.63 -4.26
C PRO A 230 9.78 -8.14 -4.53
N LEU A 231 8.50 -7.76 -4.68
CA LEU A 231 8.08 -6.41 -5.08
C LEU A 231 7.40 -5.64 -3.93
N SER A 232 7.88 -5.81 -2.70
CA SER A 232 7.28 -5.23 -1.49
C SER A 232 7.59 -3.75 -1.27
N VAL A 233 7.06 -2.89 -2.15
CA VAL A 233 7.32 -1.43 -2.19
C VAL A 233 6.88 -0.66 -0.93
N HIS A 234 6.11 -1.28 -0.03
CA HIS A 234 5.65 -0.70 1.23
C HIS A 234 6.29 -1.34 2.49
N GLY A 235 7.20 -2.30 2.32
CA GLY A 235 7.66 -3.16 3.42
C GLY A 235 6.53 -4.06 3.97
N LEU A 236 6.84 -4.87 4.99
CA LEU A 236 5.87 -5.78 5.62
C LEU A 236 5.74 -5.51 7.12
N MET A 237 5.21 -4.34 7.45
CA MET A 237 5.02 -3.90 8.84
C MET A 237 4.26 -4.93 9.69
N HIS A 238 3.28 -5.64 9.12
CA HIS A 238 2.48 -6.64 9.82
C HIS A 238 3.29 -7.86 10.29
N ASN A 239 4.43 -8.18 9.66
CA ASN A 239 5.28 -9.29 10.04
C ASN A 239 6.47 -8.89 10.92
N ALA A 240 6.78 -7.60 11.03
CA ALA A 240 7.99 -7.13 11.70
C ALA A 240 8.08 -7.60 13.17
N ILE A 241 6.97 -7.56 13.92
CA ILE A 241 6.94 -8.03 15.32
C ILE A 241 7.10 -9.56 15.38
N THR A 242 6.42 -10.29 14.51
CA THR A 242 6.45 -11.75 14.46
C THR A 242 7.86 -12.25 14.15
N ASN A 243 8.53 -11.64 13.18
CA ASN A 243 9.90 -11.94 12.80
C ASN A 243 10.91 -11.55 13.89
N ALA A 244 10.77 -10.37 14.49
CA ALA A 244 11.58 -9.93 15.63
C ALA A 244 11.46 -10.87 16.83
N TRP A 245 10.25 -11.31 17.15
CA TRP A 245 9.98 -12.26 18.24
C TRP A 245 10.63 -13.63 18.00
N ARG A 246 10.68 -14.10 16.75
CA ARG A 246 11.38 -15.35 16.37
C ARG A 246 12.89 -15.20 16.31
N GLY A 247 13.36 -14.00 16.00
CA GLY A 247 14.73 -13.79 15.56
C GLY A 247 14.97 -14.34 14.15
N ASP A 248 13.97 -14.25 13.27
CA ASP A 248 14.03 -14.72 11.87
C ASP A 248 13.89 -13.52 10.92
N PRO A 249 14.92 -13.14 10.14
CA PRO A 249 16.19 -13.85 9.96
C PRO A 249 17.24 -13.63 11.06
N TYR A 250 17.02 -12.65 11.96
CA TYR A 250 17.93 -12.36 13.07
C TYR A 250 17.19 -11.71 14.24
N LYS A 251 17.81 -11.73 15.43
CA LYS A 251 17.31 -11.01 16.61
C LYS A 251 17.61 -9.51 16.50
N ILE A 252 16.69 -8.69 17.01
CA ILE A 252 16.90 -7.25 17.19
C ILE A 252 17.16 -6.93 18.66
N ASP A 253 17.88 -5.84 18.93
CA ASP A 253 18.02 -5.30 20.29
C ASP A 253 16.90 -4.30 20.63
N THR A 254 16.44 -3.54 19.63
CA THR A 254 15.55 -2.40 19.81
C THR A 254 14.48 -2.38 18.72
N LEU A 255 13.23 -2.20 19.12
CA LEU A 255 12.12 -1.92 18.23
C LEU A 255 11.60 -0.50 18.49
N LEU A 256 11.50 0.33 17.45
CA LEU A 256 10.86 1.64 17.54
C LEU A 256 9.56 1.64 16.76
N ILE A 257 8.47 2.01 17.43
CA ILE A 257 7.13 2.12 16.85
C ILE A 257 6.70 3.58 16.89
N PHE A 258 6.29 4.10 15.73
CA PHE A 258 5.79 5.47 15.57
C PHE A 258 4.44 5.46 14.87
N MET A 259 3.44 6.14 15.44
CA MET A 259 2.08 6.31 14.87
C MET A 259 1.37 5.00 14.50
N ALA A 260 1.69 3.89 15.17
CA ALA A 260 1.07 2.59 14.92
C ALA A 260 0.64 1.91 16.22
N ASN A 261 -0.61 1.45 16.26
CA ASN A 261 -1.18 0.75 17.41
C ASN A 261 -1.14 -0.77 17.19
N MET A 262 0.07 -1.33 17.11
CA MET A 262 0.31 -2.73 16.74
C MET A 262 -0.20 -3.72 17.79
N ALA A 263 -0.26 -3.33 19.06
CA ALA A 263 -0.87 -4.14 20.12
C ALA A 263 -2.43 -4.12 20.09
N TRP A 264 -3.03 -3.49 19.07
CA TRP A 264 -4.47 -3.36 18.89
C TRP A 264 -4.89 -3.51 17.42
N ASN A 265 -5.34 -2.46 16.73
CA ASN A 265 -5.99 -2.59 15.42
C ASN A 265 -5.03 -2.65 14.21
N SER A 266 -3.74 -2.36 14.38
CA SER A 266 -2.79 -2.29 13.26
C SER A 266 -2.17 -3.64 12.88
N SER A 267 -2.46 -4.71 13.64
CA SER A 267 -1.99 -6.08 13.40
C SER A 267 -3.11 -6.99 12.91
N MET A 268 -2.82 -7.99 12.07
CA MET A 268 -3.82 -9.00 11.67
C MET A 268 -4.24 -9.86 12.86
N ASN A 269 -3.30 -10.30 13.73
CA ASN A 269 -3.63 -11.01 14.96
C ASN A 269 -3.24 -10.23 16.23
N THR A 270 -4.15 -9.40 16.71
CA THR A 270 -3.92 -8.58 17.92
C THR A 270 -3.57 -9.40 19.15
N SER A 271 -4.20 -10.56 19.34
CA SER A 271 -4.01 -11.38 20.54
C SER A 271 -2.61 -11.98 20.59
N GLU A 272 -2.12 -12.51 19.47
CA GLU A 272 -0.78 -13.07 19.39
C GLU A 272 0.29 -11.99 19.43
N VAL A 273 0.11 -10.85 18.75
CA VAL A 273 1.07 -9.73 18.84
C VAL A 273 1.27 -9.29 20.29
N ARG A 274 0.19 -9.20 21.08
CA ARG A 274 0.27 -8.85 22.51
C ARG A 274 1.02 -9.90 23.33
N LYS A 275 0.94 -11.19 22.95
CA LYS A 275 1.73 -12.25 23.58
C LYS A 275 3.19 -12.13 23.19
N MET A 276 3.50 -11.97 21.91
CA MET A 276 4.86 -11.83 21.39
C MET A 276 5.60 -10.66 22.03
N LEU A 277 4.93 -9.52 22.20
CA LEU A 277 5.50 -8.34 22.88
C LEU A 277 5.79 -8.55 24.37
N ASN A 278 5.21 -9.56 25.02
CA ASN A 278 5.47 -9.90 26.43
C ASN A 278 6.29 -11.18 26.62
N ASP A 279 6.54 -11.91 25.53
CA ASP A 279 7.11 -13.24 25.63
C ASP A 279 8.59 -13.16 26.06
N LYS A 280 8.97 -14.12 26.89
CA LYS A 280 10.31 -14.21 27.46
C LYS A 280 10.96 -15.52 27.06
N ASP A 281 12.27 -15.49 26.90
CA ASP A 281 13.06 -16.70 26.71
C ASP A 281 13.28 -17.47 28.03
N GLU A 282 14.00 -18.57 27.94
CA GLU A 282 14.30 -19.46 29.07
C GLU A 282 15.12 -18.76 30.18
N ASP A 283 15.85 -17.69 29.83
CA ASP A 283 16.64 -16.86 30.74
C ASP A 283 15.81 -15.73 31.38
N GLY A 284 14.51 -15.66 31.06
CA GLY A 284 13.58 -14.66 31.57
C GLY A 284 13.73 -13.26 30.94
N GLN A 285 14.50 -13.14 29.85
CA GLN A 285 14.65 -11.92 29.08
C GLN A 285 13.53 -11.79 28.05
N TYR A 286 13.06 -10.58 27.77
CA TYR A 286 12.10 -10.37 26.70
C TYR A 286 12.73 -10.70 25.35
N LYS A 287 12.00 -11.44 24.50
CA LYS A 287 12.49 -11.79 23.16
C LYS A 287 12.69 -10.57 22.25
N ILE A 288 11.91 -9.51 22.49
CA ILE A 288 12.16 -8.16 21.95
C ILE A 288 12.67 -7.32 23.13
N PRO A 289 13.99 -7.06 23.23
CA PRO A 289 14.58 -6.60 24.48
C PRO A 289 14.24 -5.17 24.89
N PHE A 290 14.05 -4.26 23.93
CA PHE A 290 13.78 -2.86 24.21
C PHE A 290 12.79 -2.25 23.21
N LEU A 291 11.65 -1.75 23.71
CA LEU A 291 10.59 -1.18 22.91
C LEU A 291 10.42 0.34 23.16
N ILE A 292 10.66 1.11 22.10
CA ILE A 292 10.41 2.56 22.08
C ILE A 292 9.09 2.81 21.36
N VAL A 293 8.17 3.54 22.01
CA VAL A 293 6.90 3.95 21.40
C VAL A 293 6.81 5.47 21.37
N ALA A 294 6.65 6.03 20.18
CA ALA A 294 6.33 7.45 19.99
C ALA A 294 4.84 7.59 19.67
N ASP A 295 4.09 8.19 20.59
CA ASP A 295 2.63 8.34 20.52
C ASP A 295 2.20 9.65 21.17
N ALA A 296 1.13 10.26 20.65
CA ALA A 296 0.54 11.47 21.20
C ALA A 296 -0.45 11.16 22.34
N PHE A 297 -0.90 9.91 22.45
CA PHE A 297 -1.90 9.49 23.43
C PHE A 297 -1.51 8.17 24.09
N GLN A 298 -2.10 7.89 25.25
CA GLN A 298 -1.97 6.60 25.93
C GLN A 298 -2.84 5.53 25.24
N SER A 299 -2.40 5.10 24.06
CA SER A 299 -2.99 4.02 23.28
C SER A 299 -2.71 2.65 23.91
N GLU A 300 -3.36 1.59 23.40
CA GLU A 300 -3.07 0.22 23.81
C GLU A 300 -1.60 -0.18 23.64
N MET A 301 -0.92 0.34 22.61
CA MET A 301 0.49 0.08 22.31
C MET A 301 1.43 0.60 23.40
N THR A 302 1.13 1.76 24.00
CA THR A 302 2.01 2.40 25.00
C THR A 302 2.20 1.55 26.25
N ALA A 303 1.28 0.63 26.56
CA ALA A 303 1.37 -0.27 27.70
C ALA A 303 2.50 -1.31 27.61
N TYR A 304 3.10 -1.46 26.43
CA TYR A 304 4.17 -2.42 26.15
C TYR A 304 5.55 -1.76 26.06
N ALA A 305 5.61 -0.43 26.07
CA ALA A 305 6.84 0.31 25.84
C ALA A 305 7.74 0.29 27.08
N ASP A 306 9.05 0.16 26.85
CA ASP A 306 10.08 0.47 27.85
C ASP A 306 10.35 1.97 27.92
N LEU A 307 10.24 2.64 26.77
CA LEU A 307 10.39 4.09 26.64
C LEU A 307 9.25 4.67 25.80
N ILE A 308 8.54 5.63 26.37
CA ILE A 308 7.53 6.42 25.65
C ILE A 308 8.12 7.78 25.32
N LEU A 309 8.09 8.14 24.03
CA LEU A 309 8.42 9.47 23.54
C LEU A 309 7.10 10.22 23.28
N PRO A 310 6.73 11.20 24.11
CA PRO A 310 5.45 11.89 23.97
C PRO A 310 5.45 12.81 22.73
N ASP A 311 4.69 12.41 21.70
CA ASP A 311 4.48 13.21 20.49
C ASP A 311 3.40 14.28 20.72
N THR A 312 3.24 15.17 19.74
CA THR A 312 2.24 16.23 19.74
C THR A 312 1.07 15.89 18.82
N THR A 313 -0.06 16.55 19.05
CA THR A 313 -1.16 16.57 18.07
C THR A 313 -0.80 17.43 16.85
N TYR A 314 -1.59 17.31 15.78
CA TYR A 314 -1.37 18.07 14.54
C TYR A 314 -1.59 19.59 14.69
N LEU A 315 -2.19 20.05 15.80
CA LEU A 315 -2.42 21.48 16.09
C LEU A 315 -1.22 22.16 16.76
N GLU A 316 -0.26 21.36 17.23
CA GLU A 316 0.86 21.80 18.08
C GLU A 316 2.21 21.84 17.34
N ARG A 317 2.22 21.49 16.05
CA ARG A 317 3.48 21.29 15.31
C ARG A 317 3.48 21.88 13.91
N HIS A 318 4.69 22.17 13.45
CA HIS A 318 4.97 22.32 12.03
C HIS A 318 4.94 20.92 11.38
N ASP A 319 4.25 20.78 10.26
CA ASP A 319 4.14 19.51 9.54
C ASP A 319 4.00 19.77 8.03
N CYS A 320 4.32 18.78 7.20
CA CYS A 320 4.24 18.91 5.74
C CYS A 320 3.37 17.79 5.16
N MET A 321 2.33 18.16 4.41
CA MET A 321 1.65 17.25 3.49
C MET A 321 2.27 17.40 2.11
N SER A 322 3.46 16.79 1.97
CA SER A 322 4.33 16.89 0.79
C SER A 322 3.98 15.86 -0.29
N MET A 323 4.29 16.19 -1.54
CA MET A 323 4.30 15.23 -2.65
C MET A 323 5.31 14.08 -2.49
N LEU A 324 6.29 14.21 -1.59
CA LEU A 324 7.26 13.15 -1.28
C LEU A 324 6.70 12.03 -0.40
N ASP A 325 5.61 12.29 0.34
CA ASP A 325 5.01 11.33 1.28
C ASP A 325 3.57 10.96 0.87
N ARG A 326 2.63 11.89 1.08
CA ARG A 326 1.21 11.71 0.78
C ARG A 326 0.75 12.85 -0.13
N PRO A 327 0.90 12.69 -1.46
CA PRO A 327 0.54 13.74 -2.39
C PRO A 327 -0.95 14.04 -2.27
N ILE A 328 -1.27 15.29 -1.90
CA ILE A 328 -2.61 15.87 -1.97
C ILE A 328 -2.86 16.52 -3.33
N SER A 329 -2.05 16.17 -4.31
CA SER A 329 -2.10 16.70 -5.66
C SER A 329 -3.42 16.39 -6.33
N GLU A 330 -3.82 17.28 -7.22
CA GLU A 330 -5.00 17.12 -8.05
C GLU A 330 -4.60 16.71 -9.47
N TYR A 331 -5.61 16.37 -10.27
CA TYR A 331 -5.38 16.00 -11.66
C TYR A 331 -4.91 17.17 -12.51
N ASP A 332 -5.00 18.41 -12.04
CA ASP A 332 -4.58 19.62 -12.77
C ASP A 332 -3.13 20.02 -12.46
N GLY A 333 -2.51 19.47 -11.41
CA GLY A 333 -1.10 19.69 -11.13
C GLY A 333 -0.66 19.34 -9.69
N PRO A 334 0.63 19.55 -9.39
CA PRO A 334 1.19 19.28 -8.07
C PRO A 334 0.64 20.23 -7.01
N VAL A 335 0.31 19.64 -5.86
CA VAL A 335 -0.14 20.33 -4.65
C VAL A 335 0.63 19.78 -3.46
N ASP A 336 1.06 20.68 -2.59
CA ASP A 336 1.44 20.35 -1.23
C ASP A 336 0.94 21.43 -0.26
N SER A 337 1.01 21.11 1.03
CA SER A 337 0.57 22.02 2.06
C SER A 337 1.35 21.79 3.34
N VAL A 338 1.19 22.73 4.26
CA VAL A 338 1.83 22.68 5.56
C VAL A 338 0.81 22.83 6.67
N ARG A 339 1.22 22.41 7.87
CA ARG A 339 0.57 22.80 9.13
C ARG A 339 1.51 23.69 9.88
N ILE A 340 0.95 24.76 10.47
CA ILE A 340 1.64 25.68 11.36
C ILE A 340 0.96 25.54 12.73
N PRO A 341 1.71 25.49 13.83
CA PRO A 341 1.15 25.32 15.16
C PRO A 341 0.17 26.45 15.49
N VAL A 342 -1.04 26.09 15.93
CA VAL A 342 -2.07 27.03 16.40
C VAL A 342 -1.98 27.18 17.92
N VAL A 343 -1.42 26.19 18.61
CA VAL A 343 -1.17 26.17 20.05
C VAL A 343 0.25 25.65 20.31
N PRO A 344 0.91 26.05 21.41
CA PRO A 344 2.21 25.47 21.77
C PRO A 344 2.05 23.99 22.21
N PRO A 345 3.08 23.15 22.04
CA PRO A 345 3.10 21.80 22.60
C PRO A 345 2.80 21.80 24.10
N LYS A 346 1.97 20.85 24.53
CA LYS A 346 1.62 20.68 25.94
C LYS A 346 2.69 19.91 26.73
N GLY A 347 3.06 20.43 27.90
CA GLY A 347 4.02 19.76 28.79
C GLY A 347 5.38 19.61 28.12
N ASP A 348 5.98 18.43 28.24
CA ASP A 348 7.26 18.08 27.61
C ASP A 348 7.08 17.34 26.26
N CYS A 349 5.88 17.36 25.67
CA CYS A 349 5.65 16.79 24.35
C CYS A 349 6.53 17.47 23.31
N LYS A 350 7.09 16.68 22.40
CA LYS A 350 7.92 17.17 21.29
C LYS A 350 7.47 16.53 19.98
N PRO A 351 7.27 17.30 18.90
CA PRO A 351 6.92 16.73 17.60
C PRO A 351 7.95 15.67 17.19
N PHE A 352 7.50 14.48 16.79
CA PHE A 352 8.41 13.37 16.51
C PHE A 352 9.44 13.68 15.40
N GLN A 353 9.09 14.55 14.45
CA GLN A 353 10.03 15.00 13.43
C GLN A 353 11.23 15.75 14.05
N GLU A 354 11.01 16.56 15.08
CA GLU A 354 12.08 17.22 15.84
C GLU A 354 12.90 16.19 16.63
N VAL A 355 12.23 15.19 17.22
CA VAL A 355 12.89 14.09 17.94
C VAL A 355 13.85 13.34 17.00
N ILE A 356 13.44 13.02 15.77
CA ILE A 356 14.31 12.33 14.80
C ILE A 356 15.53 13.19 14.45
N ILE A 357 15.35 14.50 14.19
CA ILE A 357 16.47 15.39 13.85
C ILE A 357 17.45 15.48 15.02
N GLU A 358 16.94 15.61 16.24
CA GLU A 358 17.76 15.65 17.44
C GLU A 358 18.49 14.33 17.68
N LEU A 359 17.80 13.19 17.52
CA LEU A 359 18.38 11.86 17.63
C LEU A 359 19.51 11.67 16.62
N GLY A 360 19.27 11.97 15.34
CA GLY A 360 20.29 11.88 14.30
C GLY A 360 21.50 12.79 14.56
N SER A 361 21.26 13.98 15.12
CA SER A 361 22.33 14.91 15.52
C SER A 361 23.14 14.42 16.72
N ARG A 362 22.49 13.80 17.71
CA ARG A 362 23.12 13.23 18.91
C ARG A 362 23.93 11.98 18.57
N LEU A 363 23.40 11.14 17.66
CA LEU A 363 24.07 9.97 17.10
C LEU A 363 25.17 10.31 16.08
N LYS A 364 25.36 11.60 15.76
CA LYS A 364 26.37 12.07 14.80
C LYS A 364 26.22 11.48 13.40
N LEU A 365 24.97 11.22 12.99
CA LEU A 365 24.70 10.73 11.64
C LEU A 365 25.13 11.80 10.60
N PRO A 366 25.84 11.41 9.51
CA PRO A 366 26.40 12.36 8.56
C PRO A 366 25.38 13.30 7.92
N ALA A 367 24.14 12.85 7.74
CA ALA A 367 23.07 13.67 7.17
C ALA A 367 22.62 14.82 8.10
N PHE A 368 22.83 14.69 9.41
CA PHE A 368 22.36 15.62 10.44
C PHE A 368 23.49 16.42 11.11
N THR A 369 24.74 16.21 10.72
CA THR A 369 25.90 16.92 11.26
C THR A 369 26.73 17.57 10.17
N ARG A 370 27.50 18.60 10.55
CA ARG A 370 28.54 19.20 9.71
C ARG A 370 29.85 18.43 9.88
N ALA A 371 30.84 18.72 9.05
CA ALA A 371 32.16 18.09 9.11
C ALA A 371 32.88 18.26 10.47
N ASP A 372 32.55 19.31 11.23
CA ASP A 372 33.05 19.56 12.59
C ASP A 372 32.25 18.83 13.69
N GLY A 373 31.26 18.01 13.31
CA GLY A 373 30.39 17.27 14.23
C GLY A 373 29.29 18.11 14.88
N SER A 374 29.16 19.39 14.53
CA SER A 374 28.06 20.24 14.99
C SER A 374 26.74 19.89 14.30
N ARG A 375 25.61 20.20 14.96
CA ARG A 375 24.26 19.95 14.43
C ARG A 375 24.04 20.76 13.14
N LYS A 376 23.58 20.10 12.07
CA LYS A 376 23.37 20.71 10.75
C LYS A 376 22.10 21.54 10.68
N PHE A 377 20.99 21.00 11.21
CA PHE A 377 19.67 21.63 11.19
C PHE A 377 19.25 22.01 12.60
N ARG A 378 18.86 23.27 12.82
CA ARG A 378 18.48 23.78 14.15
C ARG A 378 17.24 23.06 14.70
N ASP A 379 16.24 22.89 13.86
CA ASP A 379 14.91 22.36 14.16
C ASP A 379 14.23 21.83 12.88
N TYR A 380 13.02 21.29 13.00
CA TYR A 380 12.23 20.80 11.85
C TYR A 380 11.92 21.88 10.78
N PRO A 381 11.48 23.10 11.12
CA PRO A 381 11.32 24.16 10.11
C PRO A 381 12.60 24.46 9.32
N ASP A 382 13.74 24.54 10.00
CA ASP A 382 15.06 24.74 9.38
C ASP A 382 15.46 23.57 8.48
N PHE A 383 15.15 22.34 8.90
CA PHE A 383 15.31 21.14 8.07
C PHE A 383 14.46 21.21 6.80
N VAL A 384 13.17 21.53 6.89
CA VAL A 384 12.28 21.58 5.72
C VAL A 384 12.75 22.62 4.70
N ILE A 385 13.24 23.78 5.15
CA ILE A 385 13.78 24.83 4.28
C ILE A 385 15.04 24.35 3.55
N ASN A 386 16.01 23.83 4.32
CA ASN A 386 17.38 23.62 3.85
C ASN A 386 17.68 22.20 3.38
N TYR A 387 16.79 21.24 3.60
CA TYR A 387 16.94 19.90 3.08
C TYR A 387 16.84 19.89 1.54
N GLU A 388 17.66 19.06 0.93
CA GLU A 388 17.58 18.71 -0.47
C GLU A 388 17.64 17.18 -0.61
N THR A 389 16.88 16.61 -1.54
CA THR A 389 16.84 15.15 -1.80
C THR A 389 18.21 14.58 -2.19
N THR A 390 19.07 15.42 -2.75
CA THR A 390 20.49 15.15 -3.00
C THR A 390 21.20 16.50 -2.95
N PRO A 391 22.44 16.60 -2.42
CA PRO A 391 23.14 17.88 -2.33
C PRO A 391 23.14 18.64 -3.66
N GLY A 392 22.62 19.87 -3.67
CA GLY A 392 22.53 20.72 -4.85
C GLY A 392 21.42 20.37 -5.85
N SER A 393 20.51 19.44 -5.52
CA SER A 393 19.41 19.07 -6.41
C SER A 393 18.40 20.21 -6.61
N GLY A 394 18.31 21.14 -5.66
CA GLY A 394 17.26 22.16 -5.60
C GLY A 394 15.88 21.61 -5.22
N ILE A 395 15.76 20.31 -4.92
CA ILE A 395 14.47 19.68 -4.61
C ILE A 395 14.39 19.49 -3.10
N GLY A 396 13.55 20.29 -2.44
CA GLY A 396 13.32 20.22 -1.00
C GLY A 396 12.11 19.37 -0.63
N PHE A 397 11.71 19.45 0.64
CA PHE A 397 10.49 18.79 1.15
C PHE A 397 9.20 19.38 0.59
N LEU A 398 9.21 20.66 0.22
CA LEU A 398 8.05 21.42 -0.26
C LEU A 398 8.37 22.01 -1.64
N ALA A 399 7.41 21.98 -2.53
CA ALA A 399 7.50 22.46 -3.90
C ALA A 399 7.21 23.96 -4.05
N GLY A 400 6.39 24.54 -3.18
CA GLY A 400 6.00 25.94 -3.27
C GLY A 400 7.12 26.91 -2.92
N TRP A 401 7.22 28.00 -3.68
CA TRP A 401 8.11 29.15 -3.42
C TRP A 401 9.57 28.75 -3.12
N ARG A 402 10.17 27.97 -4.02
CA ARG A 402 11.62 27.71 -4.06
C ARG A 402 12.37 28.91 -4.66
N GLY A 403 13.70 28.84 -4.67
CA GLY A 403 14.55 29.98 -5.05
C GLY A 403 14.72 30.96 -3.91
N LYS A 404 15.85 31.68 -3.85
CA LYS A 404 16.22 32.50 -2.68
C LYS A 404 15.18 33.58 -2.34
N GLY A 405 14.38 34.02 -3.30
CA GLY A 405 13.29 34.98 -3.13
C GLY A 405 11.88 34.38 -3.19
N GLY A 406 11.75 33.06 -3.36
CA GLY A 406 10.46 32.39 -3.54
C GLY A 406 9.89 32.49 -4.96
N GLU A 407 10.74 32.76 -5.96
CA GLU A 407 10.37 32.98 -7.36
C GLU A 407 10.23 31.69 -8.19
N LYS A 408 10.71 30.56 -7.66
CA LYS A 408 10.68 29.24 -8.32
C LYS A 408 9.67 28.32 -7.63
N PHE A 409 9.42 27.17 -8.25
CA PHE A 409 8.59 26.11 -7.71
C PHE A 409 9.18 24.75 -8.10
N MET A 410 8.87 23.71 -7.33
CA MET A 410 9.32 22.31 -7.45
C MET A 410 10.85 22.11 -7.32
N LYS A 411 11.65 22.92 -8.00
CA LYS A 411 13.11 22.88 -8.04
C LYS A 411 13.69 24.28 -7.95
N GLY A 412 14.56 24.50 -6.97
CA GLY A 412 15.26 25.75 -6.72
C GLY A 412 15.95 25.76 -5.37
N GLU A 413 16.82 26.75 -5.17
CA GLU A 413 17.55 26.96 -3.93
C GLU A 413 16.61 27.07 -2.72
N PRO A 414 17.06 26.70 -1.50
CA PRO A 414 16.32 26.96 -0.27
C PRO A 414 15.85 28.41 -0.16
N ASN A 415 14.56 28.59 0.12
CA ASN A 415 13.96 29.88 0.41
C ASN A 415 13.86 30.07 1.93
N PRO A 416 14.60 31.00 2.56
CA PRO A 416 14.54 31.22 4.00
C PRO A 416 13.16 31.67 4.50
N LYS A 417 12.29 32.15 3.60
CA LYS A 417 10.93 32.59 3.90
C LYS A 417 9.86 31.59 3.44
N GLN A 418 10.23 30.34 3.11
CA GLN A 418 9.28 29.38 2.55
C GLN A 418 8.04 29.20 3.44
N TRP A 419 8.20 29.03 4.74
CA TRP A 419 7.09 28.92 5.70
C TRP A 419 6.18 30.16 5.73
N GLU A 420 6.75 31.37 5.71
CA GLU A 420 5.98 32.62 5.63
C GLU A 420 5.18 32.69 4.33
N MET A 421 5.72 32.16 3.23
CA MET A 421 5.01 32.12 1.94
C MET A 421 3.82 31.17 2.02
N TYR A 422 3.98 29.98 2.60
CA TYR A 422 2.85 29.08 2.83
C TYR A 422 1.80 29.72 3.73
N GLU A 423 2.19 30.31 4.86
CA GLU A 423 1.27 30.99 5.79
C GLU A 423 0.42 32.05 5.08
N LYS A 424 1.06 32.90 4.26
CA LYS A 424 0.37 33.95 3.47
C LYS A 424 -0.58 33.40 2.40
N ASN A 425 -0.46 32.13 2.04
CA ASN A 425 -1.24 31.46 1.00
C ASN A 425 -2.09 30.32 1.59
N ASN A 426 -2.66 30.54 2.78
CA ASN A 426 -3.55 29.58 3.46
C ASN A 426 -2.91 28.21 3.72
N CYS A 427 -1.60 28.18 3.89
CA CYS A 427 -0.81 26.97 4.09
C CYS A 427 -0.86 25.96 2.93
N VAL A 428 -1.27 26.36 1.73
CA VAL A 428 -1.37 25.48 0.55
C VAL A 428 -0.61 26.09 -0.62
N PHE A 429 0.07 25.24 -1.38
CA PHE A 429 0.63 25.58 -2.68
C PHE A 429 0.03 24.66 -3.74
N GLN A 430 -0.37 25.24 -4.87
CA GLN A 430 -0.79 24.51 -6.06
C GLN A 430 -0.13 25.15 -7.27
N TYR A 431 0.44 24.31 -8.12
CA TYR A 431 0.84 24.71 -9.48
C TYR A 431 -0.11 24.07 -10.47
N GLU A 432 -0.84 24.90 -11.21
CA GLU A 432 -1.74 24.44 -12.27
C GLU A 432 -0.93 24.18 -13.54
N LEU A 433 -0.97 22.94 -14.04
CA LEU A 433 -0.34 22.58 -15.30
C LEU A 433 -1.05 23.28 -16.47
N PRO A 434 -0.33 23.64 -17.54
CA PRO A 434 -0.96 24.02 -18.80
C PRO A 434 -1.99 22.99 -19.23
N LYS A 435 -3.15 23.43 -19.75
CA LYS A 435 -4.24 22.54 -20.18
C LYS A 435 -3.76 21.43 -21.12
N SER A 436 -2.81 21.73 -22.00
CA SER A 436 -2.20 20.77 -22.92
C SER A 436 -1.41 19.66 -22.24
N TYR A 437 -1.05 19.76 -20.95
CA TYR A 437 -0.31 18.74 -20.18
C TYR A 437 -1.21 17.95 -19.22
N GLN A 438 -2.49 18.31 -19.16
CA GLN A 438 -3.42 17.76 -18.17
C GLN A 438 -4.00 16.40 -18.57
N TYR A 439 -3.83 15.98 -19.83
CA TYR A 439 -4.31 14.72 -20.39
C TYR A 439 -3.19 13.99 -21.14
N MET A 440 -3.43 12.71 -21.45
CA MET A 440 -2.51 11.87 -22.22
C MET A 440 -1.10 11.81 -21.60
N ARG A 441 -0.97 11.94 -20.28
CA ARG A 441 0.33 12.17 -19.61
C ARG A 441 1.35 11.06 -19.81
N ASN A 442 0.89 9.85 -20.09
CA ASN A 442 1.74 8.71 -20.38
C ASN A 442 2.53 8.86 -21.69
N TRP A 443 2.18 9.78 -22.59
CA TRP A 443 2.78 9.94 -23.91
C TRP A 443 2.67 11.38 -24.45
N ASN A 444 2.39 12.34 -23.56
CA ASN A 444 2.35 13.75 -23.87
C ASN A 444 3.74 14.36 -23.70
N GLN A 445 4.32 14.84 -24.80
CA GLN A 445 5.70 15.34 -24.81
C GLN A 445 5.89 16.49 -23.82
N GLY A 446 4.99 17.48 -23.84
CA GLY A 446 5.08 18.65 -22.98
C GLY A 446 5.01 18.30 -21.48
N TYR A 447 4.14 17.36 -21.11
CA TYR A 447 4.08 16.85 -19.74
C TYR A 447 5.37 16.10 -19.36
N LEU A 448 5.85 15.18 -20.20
CA LEU A 448 7.03 14.35 -19.88
C LEU A 448 8.32 15.20 -19.78
N GLU A 449 8.48 16.20 -20.65
CA GLU A 449 9.58 17.17 -20.56
C GLU A 449 9.48 18.04 -19.30
N TRP A 450 8.27 18.51 -18.97
CA TRP A 450 8.02 19.24 -17.73
C TRP A 450 8.33 18.36 -16.51
N SER A 451 7.90 17.11 -16.52
CA SER A 451 8.10 16.11 -15.46
C SER A 451 9.59 15.83 -15.23
N LYS A 452 10.37 15.64 -16.30
CA LYS A 452 11.83 15.47 -16.24
C LYS A 452 12.54 16.71 -15.69
N ARG A 453 12.18 17.91 -16.18
CA ARG A 453 12.78 19.17 -15.70
C ARG A 453 12.63 19.37 -14.19
N HIS A 454 11.52 18.90 -13.63
CA HIS A 454 11.23 18.94 -12.19
C HIS A 454 11.54 17.62 -11.46
N SER A 455 12.20 16.68 -12.13
CA SER A 455 12.67 15.39 -11.57
C SER A 455 11.58 14.53 -10.95
N LEU A 456 10.34 14.63 -11.47
CA LEU A 456 9.27 13.69 -11.18
C LEU A 456 9.46 12.37 -11.95
N THR A 457 10.00 12.47 -13.17
CA THR A 457 10.54 11.34 -13.95
C THR A 457 12.01 11.60 -14.28
N ARG A 458 12.75 10.53 -14.59
CA ARG A 458 14.16 10.61 -15.00
C ARG A 458 14.32 10.83 -16.50
N PHE A 459 13.38 10.33 -17.29
CA PHE A 459 13.45 10.27 -18.75
C PHE A 459 12.18 10.83 -19.39
N VAL A 460 12.29 11.29 -20.65
CA VAL A 460 11.17 11.79 -21.47
C VAL A 460 10.73 10.67 -22.40
N GLU A 461 10.23 9.59 -21.82
CA GLU A 461 9.81 8.40 -22.55
C GLU A 461 8.32 8.13 -22.32
N PRO A 462 7.64 7.48 -23.28
CA PRO A 462 6.29 7.02 -23.05
C PRO A 462 6.25 6.05 -21.86
N ILE A 463 5.27 6.25 -20.98
CA ILE A 463 4.98 5.39 -19.84
C ILE A 463 4.00 4.32 -20.29
N ASN A 464 4.52 3.13 -20.57
CA ASN A 464 3.74 2.02 -21.09
C ASN A 464 3.09 1.22 -19.95
N ILE A 465 1.80 0.90 -20.11
CA ILE A 465 1.12 -0.06 -19.22
C ILE A 465 1.28 -1.45 -19.82
N HIS A 466 1.86 -2.36 -19.04
CA HIS A 466 2.22 -3.69 -19.50
C HIS A 466 1.02 -4.64 -19.45
N ILE A 467 0.45 -4.97 -20.63
CA ILE A 467 -0.48 -6.10 -20.76
C ILE A 467 0.26 -7.39 -20.36
N TYR A 468 1.37 -7.63 -21.06
CA TYR A 468 2.32 -8.70 -20.75
C TYR A 468 3.53 -8.10 -19.99
N SER A 469 3.87 -8.65 -18.83
CA SER A 469 4.92 -8.12 -17.95
C SER A 469 6.19 -8.94 -18.05
N GLU A 470 7.19 -8.44 -18.79
CA GLU A 470 8.53 -9.05 -18.81
C GLU A 470 9.21 -9.04 -17.44
N VAL A 471 8.93 -8.04 -16.61
CA VAL A 471 9.46 -7.99 -15.24
C VAL A 471 9.05 -9.26 -14.49
N LEU A 472 7.77 -9.65 -14.55
CA LEU A 472 7.32 -10.88 -13.90
C LEU A 472 7.89 -12.12 -14.58
N GLN A 473 8.01 -12.11 -15.91
CA GLN A 473 8.61 -13.22 -16.65
C GLN A 473 10.06 -13.47 -16.23
N LYS A 474 10.87 -12.43 -15.97
CA LYS A 474 12.24 -12.58 -15.45
C LYS A 474 12.29 -13.35 -14.13
N PHE A 475 11.46 -12.96 -13.17
CA PHE A 475 11.35 -13.69 -11.88
C PHE A 475 10.88 -15.13 -12.09
N ARG A 476 9.95 -15.36 -13.02
CA ARG A 476 9.48 -16.71 -13.37
C ARG A 476 10.58 -17.57 -13.99
N LEU A 477 11.40 -17.01 -14.88
CA LEU A 477 12.54 -17.69 -15.49
C LEU A 477 13.63 -18.02 -14.47
N ALA A 478 13.90 -17.13 -13.52
CA ALA A 478 14.76 -17.43 -12.37
C ALA A 478 14.18 -18.57 -11.52
N ALA A 479 12.88 -18.59 -11.25
CA ALA A 479 12.27 -19.72 -10.54
C ALA A 479 12.46 -21.07 -11.29
N GLN A 480 12.46 -21.02 -12.63
CA GLN A 480 12.68 -22.18 -13.51
C GLN A 480 14.16 -22.55 -13.69
N GLY A 481 15.10 -21.79 -13.14
CA GLY A 481 16.54 -22.05 -13.32
C GLY A 481 17.08 -21.70 -14.71
N LYS A 482 16.37 -20.82 -15.44
CA LYS A 482 16.68 -20.47 -16.84
C LYS A 482 17.38 -19.13 -17.01
N SER A 483 17.39 -18.28 -15.98
CA SER A 483 18.11 -17.01 -16.04
C SER A 483 19.51 -17.14 -15.44
N ASP A 484 20.41 -16.26 -15.87
CA ASP A 484 21.64 -15.99 -15.12
C ASP A 484 21.33 -15.19 -13.85
N GLY A 485 22.30 -15.06 -12.94
CA GLY A 485 22.17 -14.23 -11.73
C GLY A 485 21.48 -14.93 -10.56
N LYS A 486 20.87 -14.14 -9.67
CA LYS A 486 20.23 -14.64 -8.44
C LYS A 486 19.08 -15.60 -8.78
N GLN A 487 19.03 -16.69 -8.03
CA GLN A 487 17.99 -17.72 -8.13
C GLN A 487 17.28 -17.85 -6.78
N PRO A 488 15.98 -18.17 -6.75
CA PRO A 488 15.30 -18.41 -5.50
C PRO A 488 15.73 -19.73 -4.86
N PRO A 489 15.73 -19.80 -3.52
CA PRO A 489 15.82 -21.07 -2.80
C PRO A 489 14.77 -22.07 -3.28
N ASP A 490 15.09 -23.36 -3.24
CA ASP A 490 14.25 -24.42 -3.84
C ASP A 490 12.82 -24.43 -3.30
N HIS A 491 12.62 -24.16 -2.01
CA HIS A 491 11.30 -24.11 -1.39
C HIS A 491 10.42 -22.96 -1.91
N LEU A 492 11.01 -21.89 -2.46
CA LEU A 492 10.28 -20.73 -3.02
C LEU A 492 10.10 -20.80 -4.54
N ARG A 493 10.82 -21.67 -5.25
CA ARG A 493 10.76 -21.78 -6.73
C ARG A 493 9.33 -21.90 -7.23
N LYS A 494 8.58 -22.88 -6.73
CA LYS A 494 7.19 -23.12 -7.17
C LYS A 494 6.28 -21.93 -6.89
N ARG A 495 6.44 -21.28 -5.73
CA ARG A 495 5.64 -20.10 -5.35
C ARG A 495 5.89 -18.95 -6.32
N ILE A 496 7.15 -18.65 -6.61
CA ILE A 496 7.51 -17.58 -7.56
C ILE A 496 7.03 -17.93 -8.97
N GLU A 497 7.29 -19.15 -9.44
CA GLU A 497 6.86 -19.59 -10.78
C GLU A 497 5.34 -19.46 -10.98
N THR A 498 4.56 -19.78 -9.94
CA THR A 498 3.09 -19.73 -9.97
C THR A 498 2.58 -18.30 -10.00
N HIS A 499 3.09 -17.42 -9.14
CA HIS A 499 2.51 -16.09 -8.96
C HIS A 499 3.09 -15.02 -9.89
N PHE A 500 4.33 -15.17 -10.36
CA PHE A 500 4.97 -14.24 -11.30
C PHE A 500 4.59 -14.54 -12.76
N ASP A 501 3.31 -14.83 -13.00
CA ASP A 501 2.81 -15.02 -14.36
C ASP A 501 2.81 -13.67 -15.11
N PRO A 502 3.37 -13.62 -16.34
CA PRO A 502 3.47 -12.39 -17.11
C PRO A 502 2.13 -11.95 -17.70
N LEU A 503 1.03 -12.64 -17.47
CA LEU A 503 -0.35 -12.20 -17.70
C LEU A 503 -1.16 -12.32 -16.40
N PRO A 504 -2.21 -11.49 -16.21
CA PRO A 504 -3.09 -11.67 -15.06
C PRO A 504 -3.79 -13.02 -15.13
N PHE A 505 -4.06 -13.61 -13.97
CA PHE A 505 -4.81 -14.85 -13.81
C PHE A 505 -5.65 -14.80 -12.54
N TYR A 506 -6.70 -15.61 -12.49
CA TYR A 506 -7.49 -15.79 -11.28
C TYR A 506 -6.84 -16.83 -10.37
N SER A 507 -6.74 -16.51 -9.08
CA SER A 507 -6.46 -17.44 -7.99
C SER A 507 -7.39 -17.11 -6.82
N GLN A 508 -7.70 -18.10 -6.00
CA GLN A 508 -8.36 -17.83 -4.72
C GLN A 508 -7.37 -17.14 -3.78
N PRO A 509 -7.83 -16.34 -2.82
CA PRO A 509 -6.95 -15.85 -1.76
C PRO A 509 -6.32 -17.03 -0.99
N LEU A 510 -5.06 -16.90 -0.61
CA LEU A 510 -4.25 -17.98 -0.03
C LEU A 510 -4.87 -18.56 1.26
N GLU A 511 -5.49 -17.73 2.11
CA GLU A 511 -6.18 -18.22 3.30
C GLU A 511 -7.43 -19.04 2.94
N ALA A 512 -8.16 -18.66 1.90
CA ALA A 512 -9.34 -19.39 1.43
C ALA A 512 -8.95 -20.78 0.92
N GLU A 513 -7.82 -20.90 0.21
CA GLU A 513 -7.27 -22.20 -0.24
C GLU A 513 -6.90 -23.12 0.92
N ALA A 514 -6.47 -22.54 2.05
CA ALA A 514 -6.10 -23.28 3.27
C ALA A 514 -7.28 -23.55 4.22
N SER A 515 -8.44 -22.92 3.98
CA SER A 515 -9.60 -22.97 4.87
C SER A 515 -10.57 -24.09 4.48
N ASP A 516 -11.17 -24.74 5.48
CA ASP A 516 -12.38 -25.55 5.26
C ASP A 516 -13.57 -24.61 5.03
N LEU A 517 -13.84 -24.30 3.75
CA LEU A 517 -14.93 -23.40 3.35
C LEU A 517 -16.33 -23.95 3.64
N HIS A 518 -16.48 -25.26 3.89
CA HIS A 518 -17.75 -25.79 4.40
C HIS A 518 -17.92 -25.41 5.87
N LYS A 519 -16.86 -25.54 6.68
CA LYS A 519 -16.89 -25.17 8.09
C LYS A 519 -16.95 -23.66 8.30
N TYR A 520 -16.28 -22.88 7.45
CA TYR A 520 -16.16 -21.42 7.51
C TYR A 520 -16.68 -20.76 6.22
N PRO A 521 -18.01 -20.73 5.99
CA PRO A 521 -18.55 -20.38 4.68
C PRO A 521 -18.61 -18.88 4.37
N LEU A 522 -18.38 -18.00 5.36
CA LEU A 522 -18.60 -16.56 5.20
C LEU A 522 -17.27 -15.81 5.05
N ASN A 523 -17.19 -14.89 4.08
CA ASN A 523 -16.11 -13.91 4.02
C ASN A 523 -16.28 -12.89 5.15
N ALA A 524 -15.20 -12.49 5.83
CA ALA A 524 -15.27 -11.44 6.84
C ALA A 524 -14.36 -10.24 6.51
N ILE A 525 -14.96 -9.05 6.42
CA ILE A 525 -14.23 -7.83 6.06
C ILE A 525 -14.42 -6.71 7.09
N THR A 526 -13.55 -5.70 7.03
CA THR A 526 -13.74 -4.46 7.80
C THR A 526 -13.90 -3.26 6.89
N GLN A 527 -14.68 -2.28 7.35
CA GLN A 527 -14.84 -0.98 6.68
C GLN A 527 -14.34 0.14 7.58
N ARG A 528 -13.91 1.26 7.01
CA ARG A 528 -13.50 2.42 7.81
C ARG A 528 -14.73 3.30 8.09
N PRO A 529 -15.04 3.61 9.36
CA PRO A 529 -16.09 4.58 9.66
C PRO A 529 -15.67 5.97 9.17
N MET A 530 -16.61 6.73 8.60
CA MET A 530 -16.31 8.08 8.10
C MET A 530 -15.95 9.07 9.21
N ALA A 531 -16.41 8.81 10.43
CA ALA A 531 -16.21 9.67 11.59
C ALA A 531 -14.93 9.37 12.39
N MET A 532 -14.17 8.31 12.08
CA MET A 532 -12.95 7.96 12.83
C MET A 532 -11.82 7.50 11.91
N TYR A 533 -10.61 8.02 12.15
CA TYR A 533 -9.40 7.58 11.48
C TYR A 533 -8.68 6.50 12.30
N HIS A 534 -8.90 5.23 11.94
CA HIS A 534 -8.32 4.08 12.65
C HIS A 534 -8.57 4.17 14.17
N SER A 535 -7.58 3.85 15.01
CA SER A 535 -7.65 4.10 16.45
C SER A 535 -7.21 5.50 16.85
N TRP A 536 -6.75 6.36 15.94
CA TRP A 536 -6.22 7.68 16.30
C TRP A 536 -7.27 8.51 17.03
N ASP A 537 -8.48 8.54 16.49
CA ASP A 537 -9.56 9.37 17.01
C ASP A 537 -10.25 8.80 18.26
N SER A 538 -9.74 7.70 18.81
CA SER A 538 -10.27 7.09 20.05
C SER A 538 -10.23 8.03 21.24
N GLN A 539 -9.26 8.95 21.26
CA GLN A 539 -9.16 10.01 22.28
C GLN A 539 -10.35 10.98 22.22
N ASN A 540 -10.99 11.15 21.06
CA ASN A 540 -12.05 12.12 20.84
C ASN A 540 -13.39 11.59 21.34
N ALA A 541 -13.88 12.18 22.42
CA ALA A 541 -15.09 11.72 23.07
C ALA A 541 -16.40 12.09 22.34
N TRP A 542 -16.38 13.03 21.39
CA TRP A 542 -17.53 13.29 20.51
C TRP A 542 -17.67 12.20 19.46
N LEU A 543 -16.56 11.82 18.82
CA LEU A 543 -16.57 10.78 17.79
C LEU A 543 -16.93 9.41 18.39
N ARG A 544 -16.48 9.13 19.61
CA ARG A 544 -16.91 7.93 20.35
C ARG A 544 -18.40 7.89 20.68
N GLN A 545 -19.13 9.00 20.72
CA GLN A 545 -20.59 8.93 20.89
C GLN A 545 -21.31 8.48 19.62
N ILE A 546 -20.71 8.70 18.45
CA ILE A 546 -21.23 8.21 17.17
C ILE A 546 -20.98 6.70 17.06
N HIS A 547 -19.78 6.26 17.46
CA HIS A 547 -19.35 4.87 17.38
C HIS A 547 -18.81 4.38 18.73
N THR A 548 -19.69 4.29 19.75
CA THR A 548 -19.28 3.86 21.09
C THR A 548 -18.90 2.38 21.12
N TRP A 549 -19.57 1.56 20.32
CA TRP A 549 -19.20 0.19 20.02
C TRP A 549 -19.70 -0.16 18.61
N ASN A 550 -19.28 -1.31 18.10
CA ASN A 550 -19.62 -1.82 16.78
C ASN A 550 -20.43 -3.11 16.86
N PHE A 551 -21.20 -3.37 15.81
CA PHE A 551 -21.85 -4.65 15.54
C PHE A 551 -21.09 -5.38 14.44
N LEU A 552 -21.23 -6.69 14.37
CA LEU A 552 -21.02 -7.38 13.10
C LEU A 552 -22.33 -7.30 12.32
N HIS A 553 -22.26 -6.72 11.12
CA HIS A 553 -23.37 -6.62 10.20
C HIS A 553 -23.49 -7.92 9.40
N VAL A 554 -24.67 -8.53 9.45
CA VAL A 554 -24.97 -9.83 8.83
C VAL A 554 -26.27 -9.70 8.05
N ASN A 555 -26.35 -10.35 6.89
CA ASN A 555 -27.62 -10.48 6.17
C ASN A 555 -28.67 -11.15 7.07
N SER A 556 -29.92 -10.66 7.09
CA SER A 556 -30.91 -11.20 8.05
C SER A 556 -31.29 -12.64 7.76
N LYS A 557 -31.22 -13.09 6.50
CA LYS A 557 -31.44 -14.49 6.13
C LYS A 557 -30.34 -15.36 6.72
N THR A 558 -29.08 -15.02 6.47
CA THR A 558 -27.91 -15.74 7.01
C THR A 558 -27.94 -15.82 8.53
N ALA A 559 -28.27 -14.71 9.21
CA ALA A 559 -28.33 -14.69 10.67
C ALA A 559 -29.48 -15.54 11.24
N ARG A 560 -30.68 -15.49 10.63
CA ARG A 560 -31.83 -16.31 11.05
C ARG A 560 -31.59 -17.80 10.82
N GLU A 561 -30.96 -18.17 9.71
CA GLU A 561 -30.55 -19.56 9.41
C GLU A 561 -29.53 -20.08 10.44
N ALA A 562 -28.65 -19.20 10.93
CA ALA A 562 -27.73 -19.51 12.03
C ALA A 562 -28.36 -19.44 13.43
N GLY A 563 -29.65 -19.08 13.56
CA GLY A 563 -30.34 -18.97 14.85
C GLY A 563 -29.93 -17.77 15.71
N ILE A 564 -29.49 -16.67 15.09
CA ILE A 564 -28.97 -15.48 15.77
C ILE A 564 -29.98 -14.34 15.60
N GLU A 565 -30.48 -13.78 16.71
CA GLU A 565 -31.40 -12.63 16.69
C GLU A 565 -30.70 -11.30 16.39
N ASP A 566 -31.44 -10.29 15.90
CA ASP A 566 -30.91 -8.93 15.77
C ASP A 566 -30.60 -8.34 17.15
N GLY A 567 -29.37 -7.83 17.35
CA GLY A 567 -28.87 -7.42 18.65
C GLY A 567 -28.47 -8.58 19.57
N GLY A 568 -28.56 -9.83 19.11
CA GLY A 568 -28.12 -11.01 19.85
C GLY A 568 -26.60 -11.09 19.98
N TRP A 569 -26.13 -11.72 21.06
CA TRP A 569 -24.72 -12.09 21.22
C TRP A 569 -24.41 -13.34 20.39
N MET A 570 -23.31 -13.30 19.66
CA MET A 570 -22.86 -14.41 18.84
C MET A 570 -21.34 -14.58 18.88
N TRP A 571 -20.89 -15.75 18.49
CA TRP A 571 -19.51 -16.04 18.17
C TRP A 571 -19.30 -15.93 16.67
N VAL A 572 -18.16 -15.34 16.31
CA VAL A 572 -17.58 -15.36 14.98
C VAL A 572 -16.26 -16.12 15.11
N GLU A 573 -16.07 -17.17 14.33
CA GLU A 573 -14.93 -18.08 14.47
C GLU A 573 -14.31 -18.35 13.10
N SER A 574 -12.99 -18.24 12.99
CA SER A 574 -12.18 -18.72 11.87
C SER A 574 -11.36 -19.94 12.29
N MET A 575 -10.49 -20.43 11.41
CA MET A 575 -9.48 -21.43 11.80
C MET A 575 -8.43 -20.90 12.78
N HIS A 576 -8.30 -19.58 12.92
CA HIS A 576 -7.28 -18.92 13.74
C HIS A 576 -7.75 -18.58 15.15
N GLY A 577 -9.04 -18.28 15.31
CA GLY A 577 -9.57 -17.83 16.59
C GLY A 577 -11.06 -17.55 16.54
N LYS A 578 -11.58 -17.01 17.64
CA LYS A 578 -12.98 -16.60 17.74
C LYS A 578 -13.13 -15.29 18.52
N VAL A 579 -14.14 -14.52 18.12
CA VAL A 579 -14.54 -13.27 18.75
C VAL A 579 -16.02 -13.32 19.11
N ARG A 580 -16.38 -12.87 20.31
CA ARG A 580 -17.79 -12.71 20.71
C ARG A 580 -18.21 -11.27 20.51
N CYS A 581 -19.32 -11.06 19.81
CA CYS A 581 -19.81 -9.71 19.50
C CYS A 581 -21.34 -9.69 19.35
N LEU A 582 -21.89 -8.48 19.19
CA LEU A 582 -23.30 -8.26 18.92
C LEU A 582 -23.57 -8.32 17.42
N CYS A 583 -24.67 -8.98 17.05
CA CYS A 583 -25.18 -9.02 15.68
C CYS A 583 -26.02 -7.79 15.35
N ARG A 584 -25.93 -7.32 14.10
CA ARG A 584 -26.89 -6.38 13.52
C ARG A 584 -27.35 -6.88 12.16
N TYR A 585 -28.66 -7.06 11.98
CA TYR A 585 -29.21 -7.39 10.67
C TYR A 585 -29.04 -6.25 9.67
N SER A 586 -28.70 -6.60 8.44
CA SER A 586 -28.60 -5.64 7.35
C SER A 586 -28.78 -6.32 5.99
N GLU A 587 -29.85 -5.96 5.28
CA GLU A 587 -30.10 -6.45 3.91
C GLU A 587 -29.15 -5.86 2.86
N THR A 588 -28.34 -4.87 3.22
CA THR A 588 -27.29 -4.34 2.33
C THR A 588 -26.04 -5.20 2.33
N VAL A 589 -26.01 -6.27 3.14
CA VAL A 589 -24.92 -7.23 3.22
C VAL A 589 -25.22 -8.42 2.32
N GLU A 590 -24.27 -8.76 1.47
CA GLU A 590 -24.30 -9.97 0.64
C GLU A 590 -24.34 -11.22 1.56
N PRO A 591 -25.24 -12.19 1.35
CA PRO A 591 -25.43 -13.32 2.26
C PRO A 591 -24.20 -14.15 2.62
N GLY A 592 -23.20 -14.26 1.74
CA GLY A 592 -21.91 -14.92 1.94
C GLY A 592 -20.84 -14.06 2.60
N THR A 593 -21.19 -12.86 3.09
CA THR A 593 -20.26 -11.89 3.66
C THR A 593 -20.76 -11.36 5.01
N VAL A 594 -19.83 -11.09 5.92
CA VAL A 594 -20.08 -10.32 7.14
C VAL A 594 -19.08 -9.19 7.26
N TRP A 595 -19.45 -8.09 7.89
CA TRP A 595 -18.52 -6.98 8.06
C TRP A 595 -18.72 -6.18 9.34
N THR A 596 -17.68 -5.46 9.77
CA THR A 596 -17.75 -4.52 10.90
C THR A 596 -16.91 -3.27 10.65
N TRP A 597 -17.12 -2.23 11.45
CA TRP A 597 -16.27 -1.05 11.48
C TRP A 597 -14.90 -1.36 12.07
N ASN A 598 -13.84 -0.99 11.36
CA ASN A 598 -12.47 -1.14 11.78
C ASN A 598 -12.16 -0.25 13.00
N ALA A 599 -11.38 -0.78 13.94
CA ALA A 599 -10.79 -0.05 15.07
C ALA A 599 -11.78 0.62 16.04
N VAL A 600 -13.05 0.18 16.11
CA VAL A 600 -14.02 0.76 17.06
C VAL A 600 -13.83 0.25 18.48
N GLY A 601 -13.76 -1.06 18.70
CA GLY A 601 -13.51 -1.62 20.04
C GLY A 601 -12.19 -1.14 20.65
N LYS A 602 -12.14 -1.00 21.99
CA LYS A 602 -10.98 -0.53 22.77
C LYS A 602 -10.59 -1.52 23.85
N ALA A 603 -9.31 -1.59 24.19
CA ALA A 603 -8.92 -2.36 25.37
C ALA A 603 -9.43 -1.66 26.64
N SER A 604 -9.84 -2.46 27.63
CA SER A 604 -10.25 -1.95 28.94
C SER A 604 -9.16 -1.05 29.53
N GLY A 605 -9.51 0.17 29.93
CA GLY A 605 -8.57 1.15 30.50
C GLY A 605 -7.74 1.97 29.51
N ALA A 606 -7.68 1.58 28.23
CA ALA A 606 -6.96 2.33 27.20
C ALA A 606 -7.60 3.71 26.96
N TRP A 607 -6.82 4.67 26.44
CA TRP A 607 -7.30 6.03 26.13
C TRP A 607 -7.85 6.80 27.35
N GLY A 608 -7.55 6.34 28.56
CA GLY A 608 -8.06 6.90 29.81
C GLY A 608 -9.55 6.63 30.07
N LEU A 609 -10.09 5.57 29.47
CA LEU A 609 -11.46 5.09 29.69
C LEU A 609 -11.57 4.31 31.02
N ASP A 610 -12.75 4.30 31.63
CA ASP A 610 -13.01 3.43 32.78
C ASP A 610 -12.98 1.94 32.32
N GLY A 611 -12.62 1.03 33.24
CA GLY A 611 -12.38 -0.38 32.90
C GLY A 611 -13.62 -1.14 32.40
N ASP A 612 -14.81 -0.61 32.70
CA ASP A 612 -16.13 -1.13 32.31
C ASP A 612 -16.80 -0.29 31.20
N ALA A 613 -16.04 0.56 30.50
CA ALA A 613 -16.57 1.37 29.39
C ALA A 613 -17.12 0.51 28.24
N ASN A 614 -18.24 0.92 27.64
CA ASN A 614 -18.92 0.17 26.58
C ASN A 614 -18.01 -0.11 25.37
N GLU A 615 -17.07 0.78 25.08
CA GLU A 615 -16.04 0.60 24.05
C GLU A 615 -15.24 -0.71 24.23
N SER A 616 -15.06 -1.15 25.47
CA SER A 616 -14.36 -2.39 25.84
C SER A 616 -15.30 -3.56 26.13
N GLN A 617 -16.50 -3.28 26.66
CA GLN A 617 -17.46 -4.32 27.03
C GLN A 617 -18.28 -4.80 25.82
N GLN A 618 -18.58 -3.92 24.87
CA GLN A 618 -19.45 -4.19 23.71
C GLN A 618 -18.74 -4.00 22.38
N GLY A 619 -17.66 -3.21 22.33
CA GLY A 619 -16.83 -3.05 21.16
C GLY A 619 -15.87 -4.24 20.95
N PHE A 620 -15.58 -4.56 19.70
CA PHE A 620 -14.66 -5.65 19.33
C PHE A 620 -13.81 -5.30 18.10
N LEU A 621 -12.74 -6.08 17.89
CA LEU A 621 -11.95 -6.08 16.67
C LEU A 621 -12.15 -7.40 15.92
N LEU A 622 -12.36 -7.31 14.60
CA LEU A 622 -12.37 -8.51 13.75
C LEU A 622 -10.98 -9.16 13.69
N ASN A 623 -9.92 -8.39 13.95
CA ASN A 623 -8.53 -8.83 13.99
C ASN A 623 -8.31 -10.10 14.86
N HIS A 624 -9.14 -10.36 15.87
CA HIS A 624 -8.99 -11.57 16.70
C HIS A 624 -9.28 -12.90 15.95
N VAL A 625 -9.84 -12.85 14.74
CA VAL A 625 -10.07 -14.02 13.89
C VAL A 625 -9.17 -14.04 12.64
N ILE A 626 -8.27 -13.08 12.49
CA ILE A 626 -7.36 -12.96 11.34
C ILE A 626 -5.95 -13.36 11.79
N SER A 627 -5.13 -13.87 10.87
CA SER A 627 -3.72 -14.21 11.12
C SER A 627 -2.82 -13.55 10.08
N GLU A 628 -1.68 -12.99 10.51
CA GLU A 628 -0.63 -12.50 9.61
C GLU A 628 0.13 -13.64 8.90
N GLU A 629 -0.07 -14.88 9.33
CA GLU A 629 0.50 -16.09 8.73
C GLU A 629 -0.55 -17.12 8.37
N LEU A 630 -0.30 -17.82 7.26
CA LEU A 630 -1.05 -19.00 6.86
C LEU A 630 -0.73 -20.18 7.80
N PRO A 631 -1.61 -21.19 7.88
CA PRO A 631 -1.25 -22.47 8.48
C PRO A 631 0.03 -23.04 7.85
N PRO A 632 0.85 -23.81 8.60
CA PRO A 632 2.04 -24.44 8.04
C PRO A 632 1.69 -25.28 6.82
N GLY A 633 2.47 -25.14 5.75
CA GLY A 633 2.36 -25.99 4.57
C GLY A 633 2.80 -27.42 4.85
N ASP A 634 2.66 -28.31 3.86
CA ASP A 634 3.06 -29.73 3.96
C ASP A 634 4.55 -29.90 4.28
N ASN A 635 5.38 -28.92 3.90
CA ASN A 635 6.81 -28.86 4.20
C ASN A 635 7.13 -28.29 5.60
N GLY A 636 6.12 -27.91 6.38
CA GLY A 636 6.24 -27.29 7.69
C GLY A 636 6.58 -25.79 7.67
N GLU A 637 6.75 -25.19 6.49
CA GLU A 637 7.05 -23.77 6.36
C GLU A 637 5.81 -22.91 6.62
N ARG A 638 6.06 -21.72 7.17
CA ARG A 638 5.03 -20.70 7.41
C ARG A 638 5.28 -19.53 6.48
N TYR A 639 4.26 -19.15 5.73
CA TYR A 639 4.27 -17.94 4.92
C TYR A 639 3.33 -16.92 5.53
N SER A 640 3.65 -15.64 5.36
CA SER A 640 2.68 -14.59 5.65
C SER A 640 1.41 -14.75 4.81
N ASN A 641 0.28 -14.45 5.43
CA ASN A 641 -1.00 -14.23 4.76
C ASN A 641 -0.97 -12.88 4.02
N SER A 642 -0.21 -12.87 2.92
CA SER A 642 0.08 -11.69 2.12
C SER A 642 0.19 -12.05 0.65
N ASP A 643 0.00 -11.04 -0.20
CA ASP A 643 0.22 -11.17 -1.63
C ASP A 643 1.66 -11.63 -1.93
N PRO A 644 1.84 -12.74 -2.68
CA PRO A 644 3.15 -13.36 -2.91
C PRO A 644 4.12 -12.49 -3.70
N ILE A 645 3.61 -11.47 -4.41
CA ILE A 645 4.42 -10.61 -5.27
C ILE A 645 4.82 -9.38 -4.48
N THR A 646 3.86 -8.76 -3.79
CA THR A 646 4.01 -7.44 -3.16
C THR A 646 4.14 -7.45 -1.64
N GLY A 647 3.91 -8.59 -0.99
CA GLY A 647 3.85 -8.67 0.47
C GLY A 647 2.68 -7.89 1.09
N GLN A 648 1.73 -7.42 0.28
CA GLN A 648 0.56 -6.70 0.76
C GLN A 648 -0.33 -7.63 1.62
N ALA A 649 -0.61 -7.23 2.85
CA ALA A 649 -1.36 -8.04 3.82
C ALA A 649 -2.78 -8.41 3.34
N GLY A 650 -3.13 -9.69 3.45
CA GLY A 650 -4.43 -10.28 3.10
C GLY A 650 -5.51 -10.06 4.18
N TRP A 651 -5.78 -8.80 4.54
CA TRP A 651 -6.73 -8.46 5.62
C TRP A 651 -8.14 -9.03 5.43
N TYR A 652 -8.56 -9.27 4.19
CA TYR A 652 -9.92 -9.67 3.83
C TYR A 652 -9.99 -11.10 3.29
N ASP A 653 -8.94 -11.90 3.51
CA ASP A 653 -8.90 -13.31 3.08
C ASP A 653 -9.57 -14.24 4.09
N VAL A 654 -9.90 -13.72 5.28
CA VAL A 654 -10.43 -14.51 6.39
C VAL A 654 -11.83 -15.04 6.11
N HIS A 655 -11.98 -16.34 6.34
CA HIS A 655 -13.26 -17.04 6.32
C HIS A 655 -13.72 -17.39 7.73
N VAL A 656 -15.00 -17.18 7.99
CA VAL A 656 -15.61 -17.37 9.32
C VAL A 656 -16.90 -18.17 9.27
N ARG A 657 -17.28 -18.69 10.43
CA ARG A 657 -18.64 -19.12 10.75
C ARG A 657 -19.20 -18.29 11.89
N ILE A 658 -20.52 -18.21 11.94
CA ILE A 658 -21.25 -17.52 13.02
C ILE A 658 -22.23 -18.47 13.69
N TYR A 659 -22.41 -18.31 15.00
CA TYR A 659 -23.37 -19.08 15.80
C TYR A 659 -23.72 -18.33 17.09
N PRO A 660 -24.91 -18.54 17.68
CA PRO A 660 -25.32 -17.83 18.89
C PRO A 660 -24.36 -18.12 20.05
N ALA A 661 -24.11 -17.09 20.87
CA ALA A 661 -23.41 -17.29 22.14
C ALA A 661 -24.32 -18.05 23.13
N GLY A 662 -23.73 -18.86 24.00
CA GLY A 662 -24.49 -19.59 25.01
C GLY A 662 -25.24 -18.65 25.97
N ALA A 663 -26.41 -19.09 26.47
CA ALA A 663 -27.26 -18.27 27.34
C ALA A 663 -26.57 -17.84 28.66
N ASP A 664 -25.68 -18.68 29.19
CA ASP A 664 -24.92 -18.43 30.41
C ASP A 664 -23.58 -17.73 30.18
N GLU A 665 -23.24 -17.44 28.91
CA GLU A 665 -22.01 -16.73 28.60
C GLU A 665 -22.09 -15.25 28.99
N PRO A 666 -20.97 -14.64 29.43
CA PRO A 666 -20.95 -13.22 29.75
C PRO A 666 -21.40 -12.34 28.57
N LYS A 667 -22.25 -11.36 28.86
CA LYS A 667 -22.73 -10.36 27.88
C LYS A 667 -21.70 -9.25 27.66
N VAL A 668 -20.48 -9.67 27.31
CA VAL A 668 -19.36 -8.79 26.94
C VAL A 668 -18.63 -9.38 25.74
N THR A 669 -17.93 -8.55 24.98
CA THR A 669 -17.10 -9.03 23.86
C THR A 669 -15.97 -9.91 24.35
N SER A 670 -15.42 -10.74 23.47
CA SER A 670 -14.29 -11.62 23.76
C SER A 670 -13.37 -11.64 22.55
N PRO A 671 -12.03 -11.67 22.70
CA PRO A 671 -11.29 -11.76 23.95
C PRO A 671 -11.35 -10.48 24.81
N GLN A 672 -11.22 -10.65 26.12
CA GLN A 672 -10.99 -9.56 27.08
C GLN A 672 -9.55 -9.62 27.58
N PHE A 673 -8.96 -8.45 27.83
CA PHE A 673 -7.61 -8.32 28.34
C PHE A 673 -7.63 -7.62 29.71
N LYS A 674 -6.55 -7.79 30.48
CA LYS A 674 -6.39 -7.08 31.75
C LYS A 674 -6.52 -5.58 31.52
N THR A 675 -7.32 -4.92 32.36
CA THR A 675 -7.50 -3.47 32.34
C THR A 675 -6.16 -2.75 32.43
N LEU A 676 -5.90 -1.86 31.48
CA LEU A 676 -4.73 -0.99 31.50
C LEU A 676 -4.90 0.03 32.63
N HIS A 677 -3.85 0.19 33.43
CA HIS A 677 -3.84 1.15 34.52
C HIS A 677 -3.09 2.43 34.08
N PRO A 678 -3.48 3.60 34.62
CA PRO A 678 -2.70 4.82 34.44
C PRO A 678 -1.24 4.62 34.87
N VAL A 679 -0.30 5.17 34.09
CA VAL A 679 1.13 5.13 34.41
C VAL A 679 1.49 6.22 35.43
N PRO A 680 2.60 6.07 36.19
CA PRO A 680 3.07 7.12 37.11
C PRO A 680 3.17 8.49 36.43
N GLY A 681 2.69 9.55 37.09
CA GLY A 681 2.66 10.91 36.53
C GLY A 681 1.39 11.26 35.76
N GLN A 682 0.55 10.28 35.39
CA GLN A 682 -0.81 10.57 34.96
C GLN A 682 -1.68 10.87 36.19
N ALA A 683 -2.31 12.05 36.21
CA ALA A 683 -3.14 12.48 37.33
C ALA A 683 -4.24 11.43 37.62
N GLN A 684 -4.12 10.74 38.76
CA GLN A 684 -5.21 9.94 39.33
C GLN A 684 -6.38 10.82 39.81
N GLU A 685 -6.17 12.14 39.89
CA GLU A 685 -7.13 13.08 40.47
C GLU A 685 -8.33 13.34 39.56
N LYS A 686 -9.37 12.58 39.89
CA LYS A 686 -10.79 12.80 39.61
C LYS A 686 -11.21 14.25 39.86
N LYS A 687 -11.15 15.10 38.84
CA LYS A 687 -12.14 16.14 38.54
C LYS A 687 -12.05 16.50 37.05
N ARG A 688 -12.29 15.51 36.19
CA ARG A 688 -12.75 15.81 34.82
C ARG A 688 -14.00 16.68 34.99
N GLY A 689 -13.98 17.91 34.50
CA GLY A 689 -15.09 18.87 34.67
C GLY A 689 -16.42 18.23 34.25
N ARG A 690 -17.57 18.71 34.74
CA ARG A 690 -18.89 18.11 34.46
C ARG A 690 -19.15 17.83 32.97
N TRP A 691 -18.57 18.68 32.10
CA TRP A 691 -18.60 18.55 30.64
C TRP A 691 -17.71 17.46 30.05
N LEU A 692 -16.81 16.83 30.81
CA LEU A 692 -15.99 15.68 30.41
C LEU A 692 -16.42 14.39 31.13
N THR A 693 -17.32 14.49 32.13
CA THR A 693 -17.80 13.32 32.89
C THR A 693 -18.80 12.48 32.09
N TYR A 694 -19.68 13.11 31.29
CA TYR A 694 -20.56 12.42 30.31
C TYR A 694 -19.77 11.65 29.24
N PHE A 695 -18.49 11.99 29.07
CA PHE A 695 -17.63 11.59 27.96
C PHE A 695 -16.65 10.44 28.29
N ALA A 696 -16.69 9.94 29.54
CA ALA A 696 -15.73 8.99 30.08
C ALA A 696 -16.35 7.67 30.59
N GLY A 697 -17.60 7.38 30.24
CA GLY A 697 -18.24 6.10 30.60
C GLY A 697 -18.83 6.04 32.02
N ARG A 698 -18.86 7.15 32.78
CA ARG A 698 -19.66 7.22 34.00
C ARG A 698 -21.06 7.73 33.65
N LYS A 699 -22.05 6.87 33.90
CA LYS A 699 -23.49 7.04 33.66
C LYS A 699 -23.98 8.49 33.70
#